data_AF-A0A640W8U8-F1
#
_entry.id   AF-A0A640W8U8-F1
#
_cell.length_a   1.000
_cell.length_b   1.000
_cell.length_c   1.000
_cell.angle_alpha   90.00
_cell.angle_beta   90.00
_cell.angle_gamma   90.00
#
_symmetry.space_group_name_H-M   'P 1'
#
loop_
_entity.id
_entity.type
_entity.pdbx_description
1 polymer ?
#
loop_
_entity_poly.entity_id
_entity_poly.type
_entity_poly.pdbx_seq_one_letter_code
_entity_poly.pdbx_strand_id
1 'polypeptide(L)'
;MPESCVSVQVARKSRRARLIFYMISIFIKVKKFVVASLLLIFIMPSLSAETFDLSVRWVKAEKNFVIEGEIVEIEARVDNAGGASYPFAVYFYIDSIDGEHLIGMKRYDSINKYRLPKIEFDTKGYEGKHEIIAAVFDENSSNNFATCNITILKTMVKRDLLIKRVYYYAYPNKNNEFISIINCGSETWLSNFYITTQPWRMATKQNKIFLPKVKIKHGEEIYITQNGSSFLKEMGFNASFEYYNCSPIPDLKRSGSFRLSNRGGAIAIKDSTNHTIDCIVYGNFSYGDGWNGKAIEGKEGYVLERKDCIDTDSSNDWKIYRIGWSHFKPFNFTSMHAIAFCSPDCSYDVVSKALEEGNNISINIYMFTHPYLYKILEKSNASIHILLDGNVIGGLPLAERYIAWKLSRKASIRYMFGNEDEGIYKRYRFDHAKYAVIDEKCIIESANWVMNGIPVDKSYGNREWGILVENATLSNFLLNVFNTDFNPLMEDSIPFNESDFLKGKPRNFSISFFIPHGNYKKKFGALETHTKFNATVILSPDNAEDEICRLIQKAKREILVEQAYIQKNWHDELNPFLEKLIEKKKEGVEIKVLMNYNPSYKSTNRMNEETKRFLERNGIEARFSKLNIHNKGLIVDDKVLISSINWGENSVRNNREIGIIIENENISNYFKKIFYYDWNYGMEKKGGYDFIILTILAIFLIARRKNNAHN
;
A
#
# COMPACT_ATOMS: atom_id res chain seq x y z
N MET A 1 -19.22 30.54 52.00
CA MET A 1 -18.26 30.48 53.13
C MET A 1 -17.48 29.17 52.99
N PRO A 2 -16.15 29.20 53.14
CA PRO A 2 -15.18 29.24 52.03
C PRO A 2 -14.20 28.03 52.11
N GLU A 3 -13.17 27.78 51.27
CA GLU A 3 -12.12 28.54 50.56
C GLU A 3 -11.51 27.63 49.47
N SER A 4 -10.77 28.02 48.42
CA SER A 4 -10.53 29.27 47.71
C SER A 4 -9.77 28.94 46.41
N CYS A 5 -10.02 29.70 45.35
CA CYS A 5 -9.25 29.75 44.12
C CYS A 5 -9.00 31.24 43.86
N VAL A 6 -7.74 31.72 43.82
CA VAL A 6 -7.42 33.09 43.39
C VAL A 6 -6.10 33.16 42.60
N SER A 7 -6.26 33.83 41.47
CA SER A 7 -5.40 34.36 40.42
C SER A 7 -4.60 35.64 40.84
N VAL A 8 -3.36 35.88 40.38
CA VAL A 8 -2.94 36.77 39.24
C VAL A 8 -2.32 38.15 39.61
N GLN A 9 -1.17 38.43 38.94
CA GLN A 9 -0.49 39.71 38.58
C GLN A 9 0.00 40.67 39.69
N VAL A 10 1.15 41.37 39.54
CA VAL A 10 1.46 42.52 38.65
C VAL A 10 3.01 42.67 38.52
N ALA A 11 3.64 42.52 37.34
CA ALA A 11 4.01 43.50 36.29
C ALA A 11 5.28 44.36 36.53
N ARG A 12 6.29 44.28 35.63
CA ARG A 12 6.67 45.33 34.65
C ARG A 12 7.95 45.03 33.83
N LYS A 13 7.78 45.19 32.52
CA LYS A 13 8.73 45.50 31.42
C LYS A 13 10.10 46.10 31.82
N SER A 14 11.20 45.66 31.17
CA SER A 14 11.77 46.41 30.02
C SER A 14 12.96 45.71 29.32
N ARG A 15 12.86 45.63 27.97
CA ARG A 15 13.85 45.89 26.90
C ARG A 15 15.29 45.32 27.03
N ARG A 16 15.61 44.28 26.24
CA ARG A 16 16.29 44.40 24.92
C ARG A 16 16.47 43.03 24.25
N ALA A 17 15.97 42.93 23.01
CA ALA A 17 16.21 41.86 22.03
C ALA A 17 17.73 41.69 21.77
N ARG A 18 18.26 40.47 21.73
CA ARG A 18 18.33 39.53 20.58
C ARG A 18 18.94 40.12 19.31
N LEU A 19 19.98 39.41 18.85
CA LEU A 19 20.54 39.33 17.49
C LEU A 19 21.27 40.57 16.97
N ILE A 20 22.47 40.34 16.44
CA ILE A 20 22.73 40.41 14.99
C ILE A 20 24.08 39.69 14.68
N PHE A 21 23.97 38.73 13.75
CA PHE A 21 24.92 38.21 12.75
C PHE A 21 26.42 38.09 13.08
N TYR A 22 27.00 36.89 13.00
CA TYR A 22 27.44 36.23 11.75
C TYR A 22 28.40 37.10 10.92
N MET A 23 29.68 36.75 11.05
CA MET A 23 30.75 36.88 10.06
C MET A 23 31.26 38.27 9.61
N ILE A 24 32.59 38.27 9.37
CA ILE A 24 33.48 39.31 8.86
C ILE A 24 33.96 40.24 9.99
N SER A 25 35.21 40.20 10.46
CA SER A 25 36.49 40.38 9.77
C SER A 25 37.60 39.88 10.71
N ILE A 26 38.47 38.94 10.34
CA ILE A 26 39.73 39.20 9.63
C ILE A 26 40.61 40.23 10.35
N PHE A 27 41.74 39.71 10.86
CA PHE A 27 43.04 40.35 11.08
C PHE A 27 43.20 41.40 12.19
N ILE A 28 44.45 41.44 12.72
CA ILE A 28 45.08 42.43 13.63
C ILE A 28 44.86 42.05 15.12
N LYS A 29 45.84 41.72 15.99
CA LYS A 29 47.32 41.84 16.09
C LYS A 29 47.73 40.83 17.19
N VAL A 30 48.70 39.92 17.03
CA VAL A 30 50.17 40.09 17.01
C VAL A 30 50.77 40.66 18.31
N LYS A 31 51.56 39.79 18.98
CA LYS A 31 52.76 40.00 19.81
C LYS A 31 52.69 40.80 21.12
N LYS A 32 53.18 40.13 22.19
CA LYS A 32 54.23 40.50 23.18
C LYS A 32 53.82 39.88 24.53
N PHE A 33 54.63 39.08 25.22
CA PHE A 33 55.97 39.39 25.71
C PHE A 33 56.83 38.12 25.94
N VAL A 34 58.14 38.29 25.77
CA VAL A 34 59.26 37.37 26.03
C VAL A 34 60.12 38.02 27.14
N VAL A 35 60.93 37.21 27.86
CA VAL A 35 61.98 37.55 28.86
C VAL A 35 61.43 37.88 30.26
N ALA A 36 61.82 37.27 31.40
CA ALA A 36 63.12 36.81 31.91
C ALA A 36 62.92 35.58 32.86
N SER A 37 63.86 34.70 33.19
CA SER A 37 65.31 34.84 33.38
C SER A 37 66.01 33.47 33.27
N LEU A 38 67.24 33.49 32.74
CA LEU A 38 68.21 32.40 32.75
C LEU A 38 68.96 32.31 34.11
N LEU A 39 69.61 31.16 34.28
CA LEU A 39 70.73 30.79 35.18
C LEU A 39 70.39 30.23 36.57
N LEU A 40 70.47 28.89 36.67
CA LEU A 40 71.50 28.24 37.49
C LEU A 40 71.65 26.76 37.08
N ILE A 41 72.81 26.45 36.49
CA ILE A 41 73.33 25.09 36.32
C ILE A 41 73.81 24.65 37.71
N PHE A 42 73.15 23.66 38.29
CA PHE A 42 73.71 22.79 39.33
C PHE A 42 73.17 21.37 39.11
N ILE A 43 74.08 20.51 38.67
CA ILE A 43 74.17 19.05 38.85
C ILE A 43 72.89 18.42 39.46
N MET A 44 72.06 17.83 38.59
CA MET A 44 71.07 16.83 38.93
C MET A 44 71.39 15.59 38.10
N PRO A 45 71.36 14.37 38.68
CA PRO A 45 71.66 13.15 37.93
C PRO A 45 70.68 13.05 36.76
N SER A 46 71.13 12.48 35.64
CA SER A 46 70.25 11.93 34.62
C SER A 46 69.25 10.97 35.27
N LEU A 47 68.06 11.47 35.65
CA LEU A 47 66.89 10.61 35.77
C LEU A 47 66.54 10.26 34.33
N SER A 48 66.88 9.04 33.92
CA SER A 48 66.28 8.40 32.76
C SER A 48 64.77 8.59 32.87
N ALA A 49 64.16 9.27 31.89
CA ALA A 49 62.75 9.05 31.66
C ALA A 49 62.58 7.53 31.55
N GLU A 50 61.73 6.91 32.38
CA GLU A 50 61.43 5.49 32.22
C GLU A 50 60.83 5.33 30.82
N THR A 51 61.63 4.84 29.88
CA THR A 51 61.28 4.75 28.45
C THR A 51 60.23 3.67 28.28
N PHE A 52 58.99 4.04 27.94
CA PHE A 52 57.95 3.07 27.61
C PHE A 52 58.21 2.48 26.22
N ASP A 53 58.62 1.20 26.19
CA ASP A 53 58.99 0.48 24.96
C ASP A 53 58.25 -0.85 24.87
N LEU A 54 57.48 -1.01 23.79
CA LEU A 54 56.69 -2.19 23.46
C LEU A 54 57.23 -2.85 22.20
N SER A 55 57.52 -4.14 22.27
CA SER A 55 57.93 -4.91 21.10
C SER A 55 56.83 -5.87 20.65
N VAL A 56 56.43 -5.81 19.39
CA VAL A 56 55.60 -6.85 18.78
C VAL A 56 56.49 -8.01 18.36
N ARG A 57 56.44 -9.12 19.11
CA ARG A 57 57.31 -10.28 18.90
C ARG A 57 56.93 -11.12 17.71
N TRP A 58 55.63 -11.29 17.48
CA TRP A 58 55.05 -12.00 16.35
C TRP A 58 53.57 -11.68 16.23
N VAL A 59 53.03 -11.90 15.03
CA VAL A 59 51.60 -12.03 14.73
C VAL A 59 51.40 -13.35 13.99
N LYS A 60 50.26 -14.00 14.19
CA LYS A 60 49.87 -15.20 13.45
C LYS A 60 48.37 -15.20 13.22
N ALA A 61 47.96 -15.71 12.06
CA ALA A 61 46.60 -16.12 11.82
C ALA A 61 46.41 -17.57 12.32
N GLU A 62 45.21 -17.90 12.79
CA GLU A 62 44.83 -19.28 13.11
C GLU A 62 44.99 -20.21 11.89
N LYS A 63 44.69 -19.67 10.69
CA LYS A 63 44.78 -20.36 9.40
C LYS A 63 45.48 -19.47 8.38
N ASN A 64 46.38 -20.07 7.59
CA ASN A 64 47.08 -19.38 6.51
C ASN A 64 46.34 -19.46 5.16
N PHE A 65 45.36 -20.35 5.04
CA PHE A 65 44.51 -20.52 3.87
C PHE A 65 43.06 -20.55 4.32
N VAL A 66 42.29 -19.60 3.83
CA VAL A 66 40.86 -19.42 4.16
C VAL A 66 40.09 -19.03 2.93
N ILE A 67 38.77 -19.15 2.99
CA ILE A 67 37.89 -18.67 1.92
C ILE A 67 37.37 -17.27 2.24
N GLU A 68 37.05 -16.49 1.22
CA GLU A 68 36.40 -15.18 1.37
C GLU A 68 35.16 -15.30 2.27
N GLY A 69 35.08 -14.44 3.28
CA GLY A 69 33.97 -14.39 4.23
C GLY A 69 34.07 -15.38 5.41
N GLU A 70 35.15 -16.17 5.47
CA GLU A 70 35.52 -16.93 6.67
C GLU A 70 36.02 -15.98 7.77
N ILE A 71 35.68 -16.28 9.03
CA ILE A 71 36.19 -15.56 10.20
C ILE A 71 37.44 -16.28 10.73
N VAL A 72 38.53 -15.53 10.88
CA VAL A 72 39.84 -16.04 11.31
C VAL A 72 40.28 -15.35 12.58
N GLU A 73 40.75 -16.10 13.58
CA GLU A 73 41.40 -15.48 14.73
C GLU A 73 42.82 -15.02 14.36
N ILE A 74 43.14 -13.76 14.64
CA ILE A 74 44.50 -13.22 14.56
C ILE A 74 45.00 -12.98 15.98
N GLU A 75 46.14 -13.55 16.30
CA GLU A 75 46.80 -13.40 17.61
C GLU A 75 48.17 -12.76 17.41
N ALA A 76 48.53 -11.81 18.26
CA ALA A 76 49.90 -11.31 18.34
C ALA A 76 50.47 -11.49 19.75
N ARG A 77 51.79 -11.42 19.86
CA ARG A 77 52.48 -11.29 21.15
C ARG A 77 53.18 -9.96 21.22
N VAL A 78 52.85 -9.20 22.27
CA VAL A 78 53.49 -7.93 22.58
C VAL A 78 54.23 -8.10 23.90
N ASP A 79 55.53 -7.86 23.90
CA ASP A 79 56.39 -7.93 25.07
C ASP A 79 56.65 -6.48 25.57
N ASN A 80 56.76 -6.31 26.90
CA ASN A 80 57.32 -5.08 27.46
C ASN A 80 58.84 -5.13 27.27
N ALA A 81 59.37 -4.31 26.36
CA ALA A 81 60.78 -4.26 26.00
C ALA A 81 61.60 -3.35 26.93
N GLY A 82 60.94 -2.50 27.71
CA GLY A 82 61.58 -1.66 28.73
C GLY A 82 60.64 -0.59 29.32
N GLY A 83 60.94 -0.16 30.54
CA GLY A 83 60.33 0.98 31.24
C GLY A 83 58.95 0.77 31.89
N ALA A 84 58.34 1.89 32.29
CA ALA A 84 57.07 1.91 33.02
C ALA A 84 55.89 1.57 32.12
N SER A 85 54.94 0.78 32.64
CA SER A 85 53.75 0.37 31.90
C SER A 85 52.67 1.46 31.90
N TYR A 86 52.29 1.92 30.70
CA TYR A 86 51.14 2.82 30.49
C TYR A 86 50.02 2.12 29.70
N PRO A 87 48.79 2.68 29.68
CA PRO A 87 47.73 2.19 28.80
C PRO A 87 48.15 2.27 27.33
N PHE A 88 47.91 1.20 26.58
CA PHE A 88 48.31 1.10 25.17
C PHE A 88 47.27 0.33 24.35
N ALA A 89 47.43 0.40 23.03
CA ALA A 89 46.60 -0.30 22.07
C ALA A 89 47.48 -1.11 21.10
N VAL A 90 47.04 -2.32 20.80
CA VAL A 90 47.59 -3.15 19.73
C VAL A 90 46.61 -3.09 18.57
N TYR A 91 47.10 -2.67 17.42
CA TYR A 91 46.35 -2.51 16.19
C TYR A 91 46.71 -3.65 15.24
N PHE A 92 45.73 -4.12 14.49
CA PHE A 92 45.90 -5.14 13.47
C PHE A 92 45.46 -4.56 12.13
N TYR A 93 46.30 -4.68 11.13
CA TYR A 93 46.09 -4.18 9.78
C TYR A 93 46.22 -5.30 8.75
N ILE A 94 45.72 -5.05 7.55
CA ILE A 94 45.93 -5.87 6.36
C ILE A 94 46.64 -5.05 5.28
N ASP A 95 47.76 -5.55 4.75
CA ASP A 95 48.59 -4.98 3.69
C ASP A 95 49.28 -3.62 3.96
N SER A 96 48.71 -2.72 4.76
CA SER A 96 49.28 -1.39 5.04
C SER A 96 48.86 -0.83 6.41
N ILE A 97 49.75 -0.06 7.05
CA ILE A 97 49.49 0.58 8.36
C ILE A 97 48.84 1.95 8.14
N ASP A 98 47.54 1.94 7.88
CA ASP A 98 46.73 3.16 7.77
C ASP A 98 45.28 2.91 8.24
N GLY A 99 44.47 3.98 8.25
CA GLY A 99 43.09 3.89 8.72
C GLY A 99 42.15 3.06 7.85
N GLU A 100 42.44 2.90 6.56
CA GLU A 100 41.59 2.15 5.60
C GLU A 100 41.81 0.64 5.75
N HIS A 101 43.01 0.25 6.16
CA HIS A 101 43.44 -1.15 6.27
C HIS A 101 43.37 -1.70 7.71
N LEU A 102 42.83 -0.95 8.67
CA LEU A 102 42.69 -1.37 10.06
C LEU A 102 41.60 -2.45 10.20
N ILE A 103 41.99 -3.68 10.53
CA ILE A 103 41.05 -4.81 10.72
C ILE A 103 40.64 -5.03 12.19
N GLY A 104 41.36 -4.46 13.16
CA GLY A 104 40.96 -4.53 14.55
C GLY A 104 41.94 -3.92 15.55
N MET A 105 41.53 -3.83 16.81
CA MET A 105 42.31 -3.25 17.90
C MET A 105 42.00 -3.92 19.24
N LYS A 106 43.01 -4.03 20.12
CA LYS A 106 42.85 -4.38 21.54
C LYS A 106 43.54 -3.36 22.44
N ARG A 107 42.83 -2.87 23.45
CA ARG A 107 43.34 -1.93 24.46
C ARG A 107 43.66 -2.64 25.76
N TYR A 108 44.72 -2.20 26.42
CA TYR A 108 45.15 -2.68 27.73
C TYR A 108 45.54 -1.50 28.61
N ASP A 109 45.18 -1.55 29.88
CA ASP A 109 45.56 -0.52 30.85
C ASP A 109 47.04 -0.63 31.26
N SER A 110 47.62 -1.82 31.15
CA SER A 110 49.01 -2.10 31.50
C SER A 110 49.54 -3.43 30.94
N ILE A 111 50.87 -3.55 30.88
CA ILE A 111 51.64 -4.73 30.51
C ILE A 111 52.80 -4.93 31.50
N ASN A 112 52.83 -6.09 32.17
CA ASN A 112 53.94 -6.44 33.05
C ASN A 112 55.07 -7.08 32.22
N LYS A 113 54.86 -8.29 31.70
CA LYS A 113 55.84 -9.03 30.89
C LYS A 113 55.46 -9.10 29.43
N TYR A 114 54.26 -9.59 29.13
CA TYR A 114 53.73 -9.67 27.77
C TYR A 114 52.19 -9.68 27.77
N ARG A 115 51.59 -9.41 26.61
CA ARG A 115 50.15 -9.61 26.32
C ARG A 115 50.00 -10.45 25.04
N LEU A 116 48.89 -11.17 24.96
CA LEU A 116 48.47 -11.94 23.77
C LEU A 116 47.16 -11.36 23.22
N PRO A 117 47.20 -10.19 22.56
CA PRO A 117 46.03 -9.63 21.88
C PRO A 117 45.51 -10.57 20.79
N LYS A 118 44.18 -10.72 20.77
CA LYS A 118 43.44 -11.53 19.80
C LYS A 118 42.31 -10.73 19.17
N ILE A 119 42.12 -10.83 17.86
CA ILE A 119 40.95 -10.30 17.16
C ILE A 119 40.34 -11.37 16.27
N GLU A 120 39.05 -11.19 15.94
CA GLU A 120 38.39 -11.93 14.87
C GLU A 120 38.45 -11.06 13.60
N PHE A 121 38.94 -11.63 12.50
CA PHE A 121 39.01 -10.98 11.20
C PHE A 121 38.00 -11.61 10.24
N ASP A 122 37.04 -10.81 9.75
CA ASP A 122 36.08 -11.19 8.71
C ASP A 122 36.71 -10.94 7.33
N THR A 123 37.04 -12.00 6.62
CA THR A 123 37.79 -11.94 5.35
C THR A 123 36.93 -11.52 4.15
N LYS A 124 35.67 -11.14 4.37
CA LYS A 124 34.76 -10.70 3.31
C LYS A 124 35.33 -9.52 2.52
N GLY A 125 35.29 -9.62 1.19
CA GLY A 125 35.75 -8.56 0.27
C GLY A 125 37.26 -8.56 0.02
N TYR A 126 38.00 -9.54 0.56
CA TYR A 126 39.41 -9.75 0.30
C TYR A 126 39.61 -11.00 -0.57
N GLU A 127 40.57 -10.96 -1.49
CA GLU A 127 40.93 -12.07 -2.38
C GLU A 127 42.43 -12.03 -2.66
N GLY A 128 43.06 -13.21 -2.60
CA GLY A 128 44.47 -13.38 -2.93
C GLY A 128 45.35 -13.46 -1.69
N LYS A 129 46.62 -13.08 -1.85
CA LYS A 129 47.61 -13.12 -0.77
C LYS A 129 47.67 -11.75 -0.11
N HIS A 130 47.57 -11.75 1.22
CA HIS A 130 47.59 -10.55 2.04
C HIS A 130 48.60 -10.69 3.17
N GLU A 131 49.12 -9.55 3.63
CA GLU A 131 49.98 -9.47 4.80
C GLU A 131 49.19 -8.93 5.99
N ILE A 132 49.13 -9.68 7.09
CA ILE A 132 48.54 -9.22 8.35
C ILE A 132 49.63 -8.61 9.21
N ILE A 133 49.41 -7.39 9.67
CA ILE A 133 50.38 -6.62 10.45
C ILE A 133 49.79 -6.37 11.83
N ALA A 134 50.50 -6.74 12.90
CA ALA A 134 50.18 -6.26 14.25
C ALA A 134 51.17 -5.16 14.62
N ALA A 135 50.66 -4.02 15.09
CA ALA A 135 51.47 -2.86 15.45
C ALA A 135 51.07 -2.26 16.80
N VAL A 136 52.05 -1.68 17.48
CA VAL A 136 51.92 -0.77 18.63
C VAL A 136 52.57 0.56 18.26
N PHE A 137 52.19 1.64 18.95
CA PHE A 137 52.77 2.96 18.69
C PHE A 137 53.34 3.52 20.00
N ASP A 138 54.66 3.62 20.06
CA ASP A 138 55.46 4.21 21.13
C ASP A 138 56.60 5.05 20.53
N GLU A 139 57.57 5.46 21.35
CA GLU A 139 58.73 6.25 20.90
C GLU A 139 59.76 5.41 20.11
N ASN A 140 59.65 4.08 20.12
CA ASN A 140 60.60 3.17 19.47
C ASN A 140 60.00 2.53 18.20
N SER A 141 60.11 3.22 17.07
CA SER A 141 59.62 2.71 15.77
C SER A 141 60.31 1.44 15.23
N SER A 142 61.37 0.93 15.87
CA SER A 142 62.18 -0.16 15.31
C SER A 142 61.67 -1.57 15.62
N ASN A 143 60.81 -1.74 16.62
CA ASN A 143 60.35 -3.03 17.14
C ASN A 143 58.81 -3.10 17.28
N ASN A 144 58.11 -2.12 16.72
CA ASN A 144 56.72 -1.83 17.04
C ASN A 144 55.71 -2.58 16.15
N PHE A 145 56.15 -3.41 15.20
CA PHE A 145 55.26 -4.26 14.42
C PHE A 145 55.85 -5.63 14.07
N ALA A 146 54.96 -6.58 13.76
CA ALA A 146 55.30 -7.87 13.17
C ALA A 146 54.27 -8.23 12.09
N THR A 147 54.65 -9.10 11.14
CA THR A 147 53.77 -9.51 10.05
C THR A 147 53.63 -11.02 9.90
N CYS A 148 52.52 -11.46 9.29
CA CYS A 148 52.32 -12.84 8.82
C CYS A 148 51.46 -12.85 7.55
N ASN A 149 51.54 -13.90 6.74
CA ASN A 149 50.81 -13.98 5.48
C ASN A 149 49.53 -14.81 5.62
N ILE A 150 48.48 -14.39 4.91
CA ILE A 150 47.23 -15.14 4.74
C ILE A 150 46.85 -15.19 3.26
N THR A 151 46.30 -16.32 2.79
CA THR A 151 45.74 -16.45 1.44
C THR A 151 44.23 -16.65 1.53
N ILE A 152 43.48 -15.77 0.89
CA ILE A 152 42.01 -15.74 0.89
C ILE A 152 41.53 -16.18 -0.49
N LEU A 153 40.88 -17.33 -0.55
CA LEU A 153 40.36 -17.93 -1.78
C LEU A 153 38.99 -17.34 -2.11
N LYS A 154 38.81 -16.90 -3.36
CA LYS A 154 37.53 -16.42 -3.87
C LYS A 154 36.43 -17.46 -3.68
N THR A 155 35.26 -17.02 -3.25
CA THR A 155 34.06 -17.85 -3.25
C THR A 155 33.09 -17.37 -4.33
N MET A 156 32.19 -18.26 -4.78
CA MET A 156 31.14 -17.89 -5.72
C MET A 156 29.84 -17.63 -4.98
N VAL A 157 29.25 -16.47 -5.22
CA VAL A 157 27.94 -16.09 -4.66
C VAL A 157 26.85 -16.40 -5.66
N LYS A 158 25.84 -17.15 -5.23
CA LYS A 158 24.66 -17.46 -6.04
C LYS A 158 23.45 -16.67 -5.54
N ARG A 159 22.96 -15.72 -6.35
CA ARG A 159 21.84 -14.84 -6.02
C ARG A 159 20.50 -15.40 -6.51
N ASP A 160 20.08 -16.51 -5.91
CA ASP A 160 18.82 -17.19 -6.28
C ASP A 160 17.63 -16.77 -5.41
N LEU A 161 17.88 -16.19 -4.23
CA LEU A 161 16.83 -15.83 -3.26
C LEU A 161 16.70 -14.33 -3.12
N LEU A 162 15.46 -13.85 -3.18
CA LEU A 162 15.12 -12.45 -2.95
C LEU A 162 14.19 -12.31 -1.76
N ILE A 163 14.37 -11.25 -0.99
CA ILE A 163 13.38 -10.71 -0.08
C ILE A 163 12.23 -10.18 -0.95
N LYS A 164 11.05 -10.74 -0.74
CA LYS A 164 9.85 -10.42 -1.52
C LYS A 164 8.95 -9.44 -0.78
N ARG A 165 8.73 -9.64 0.51
CA ARG A 165 7.90 -8.75 1.35
C ARG A 165 8.56 -8.42 2.66
N VAL A 166 8.35 -7.20 3.13
CA VAL A 166 8.78 -6.73 4.45
C VAL A 166 7.65 -5.92 5.09
N TYR A 167 7.15 -6.38 6.23
CA TYR A 167 6.27 -5.63 7.10
C TYR A 167 7.03 -5.26 8.37
N TYR A 168 7.57 -4.04 8.39
CA TYR A 168 8.46 -3.58 9.45
C TYR A 168 7.82 -2.59 10.42
N TYR A 169 6.69 -1.99 10.04
CA TYR A 169 5.97 -1.02 10.85
C TYR A 169 4.56 -1.56 11.10
N ALA A 170 4.50 -2.57 11.96
CA ALA A 170 3.24 -3.19 12.33
C ALA A 170 2.33 -2.23 13.09
N TYR A 171 1.02 -2.43 12.97
CA TYR A 171 0.05 -1.72 13.80
C TYR A 171 0.35 -1.92 15.30
N PRO A 172 0.00 -0.94 16.15
CA PRO A 172 0.20 -1.02 17.59
C PRO A 172 -0.31 -2.34 18.19
N ASN A 173 0.48 -2.92 19.09
CA ASN A 173 0.16 -4.16 19.82
C ASN A 173 -0.05 -5.43 18.96
N LYS A 174 0.23 -5.39 17.64
CA LYS A 174 0.17 -6.61 16.80
C LYS A 174 1.37 -7.52 16.96
N ASN A 175 2.57 -6.96 17.14
CA ASN A 175 3.83 -7.72 17.14
C ASN A 175 3.93 -8.67 15.92
N ASN A 176 3.52 -8.19 14.74
CA ASN A 176 3.52 -8.95 13.49
C ASN A 176 4.53 -8.37 12.51
N GLU A 177 5.77 -8.17 12.91
CA GLU A 177 6.82 -7.92 11.91
C GLU A 177 7.01 -9.19 11.07
N PHE A 178 7.09 -9.09 9.74
CA PHE A 178 7.40 -10.27 8.92
C PHE A 178 8.26 -9.95 7.71
N ILE A 179 8.93 -11.00 7.24
CA ILE A 179 9.70 -11.02 6.00
C ILE A 179 9.23 -12.22 5.19
N SER A 180 9.12 -12.07 3.88
CA SER A 180 9.00 -13.21 2.99
C SER A 180 10.17 -13.30 2.02
N ILE A 181 10.53 -14.53 1.66
CA ILE A 181 11.61 -14.85 0.73
C ILE A 181 11.01 -15.62 -0.45
N ILE A 182 11.37 -15.23 -1.67
CA ILE A 182 11.03 -15.95 -2.89
C ILE A 182 12.29 -16.51 -3.55
N ASN A 183 12.21 -17.72 -4.09
CA ASN A 183 13.28 -18.26 -4.93
C ASN A 183 13.06 -17.88 -6.39
N CYS A 184 13.96 -17.07 -6.94
CA CYS A 184 13.96 -16.66 -8.35
C CYS A 184 14.96 -17.46 -9.21
N GLY A 185 15.83 -18.25 -8.58
CA GLY A 185 16.79 -19.12 -9.26
C GLY A 185 16.34 -20.58 -9.34
N SER A 186 17.31 -21.50 -9.28
CA SER A 186 17.06 -22.93 -9.24
C SER A 186 16.74 -23.41 -7.81
N GLU A 187 16.27 -24.66 -7.66
CA GLU A 187 16.07 -25.26 -6.33
C GLU A 187 17.31 -25.11 -5.43
N THR A 188 17.11 -24.66 -4.19
CA THR A 188 18.19 -24.47 -3.21
C THR A 188 17.73 -24.81 -1.79
N TRP A 189 18.68 -25.08 -0.90
CA TRP A 189 18.43 -25.33 0.51
C TRP A 189 18.45 -24.02 1.29
N LEU A 190 17.36 -23.71 2.00
CA LEU A 190 17.29 -22.51 2.83
C LEU A 190 18.32 -22.52 3.97
N SER A 191 18.70 -23.69 4.48
CA SER A 191 19.71 -23.84 5.54
C SER A 191 21.10 -23.33 5.17
N ASN A 192 21.36 -23.02 3.89
CA ASN A 192 22.60 -22.40 3.45
C ASN A 192 22.65 -20.89 3.74
N PHE A 193 21.53 -20.32 4.20
CA PHE A 193 21.34 -18.90 4.35
C PHE A 193 20.84 -18.53 5.74
N TYR A 194 20.99 -17.26 6.10
CA TYR A 194 20.41 -16.65 7.28
C TYR A 194 19.96 -15.21 6.96
N ILE A 195 19.04 -14.66 7.77
CA ILE A 195 18.64 -13.25 7.65
C ILE A 195 19.20 -12.46 8.82
N THR A 196 19.73 -11.26 8.55
CA THR A 196 20.19 -10.32 9.57
C THR A 196 19.64 -8.91 9.35
N THR A 197 19.45 -8.18 10.46
CA THR A 197 19.12 -6.74 10.47
C THR A 197 20.34 -5.86 10.71
N GLN A 198 21.54 -6.46 10.78
CA GLN A 198 22.80 -5.76 11.04
C GLN A 198 23.89 -6.18 10.04
N PRO A 199 23.62 -6.13 8.71
CA PRO A 199 24.53 -6.69 7.71
C PRO A 199 25.92 -6.02 7.64
N TRP A 200 26.10 -4.85 8.26
CA TRP A 200 27.38 -4.15 8.42
C TRP A 200 28.26 -4.69 9.56
N ARG A 201 27.74 -5.55 10.45
CA ARG A 201 28.53 -6.19 11.51
C ARG A 201 29.16 -7.47 11.00
N MET A 202 30.29 -7.85 11.58
CA MET A 202 30.89 -9.18 11.39
C MET A 202 29.89 -10.29 11.71
N ALA A 203 29.93 -11.39 10.94
CA ALA A 203 28.91 -12.44 10.97
C ALA A 203 28.62 -13.04 12.36
N THR A 204 29.62 -13.17 13.23
CA THR A 204 29.46 -13.69 14.61
C THR A 204 28.79 -12.70 15.57
N LYS A 205 28.79 -11.41 15.25
CA LYS A 205 28.23 -10.32 16.06
C LYS A 205 26.89 -9.79 15.54
N GLN A 206 26.38 -10.38 14.47
CA GLN A 206 25.08 -10.05 13.89
C GLN A 206 23.94 -10.66 14.71
N ASN A 207 22.91 -9.87 14.95
CA ASN A 207 21.59 -10.43 15.28
C ASN A 207 21.01 -11.08 14.02
N LYS A 208 20.60 -12.34 14.10
CA LYS A 208 20.17 -13.11 12.93
C LYS A 208 19.20 -14.23 13.24
N ILE A 209 18.40 -14.59 12.24
CA ILE A 209 17.57 -15.80 12.22
C ILE A 209 18.18 -16.79 11.24
N PHE A 210 18.32 -18.04 11.67
CA PHE A 210 18.83 -19.13 10.85
C PHE A 210 17.67 -19.77 10.10
N LEU A 211 17.82 -19.93 8.78
CA LEU A 211 16.78 -20.52 7.96
C LEU A 211 16.81 -22.06 8.07
N PRO A 212 15.64 -22.71 7.95
CA PRO A 212 15.50 -24.13 8.27
C PRO A 212 16.04 -25.02 7.13
N LYS A 213 16.23 -26.30 7.41
CA LYS A 213 16.60 -27.31 6.41
C LYS A 213 15.41 -27.69 5.53
N VAL A 214 15.01 -26.75 4.67
CA VAL A 214 13.91 -26.86 3.71
C VAL A 214 14.42 -26.53 2.32
N LYS A 215 14.00 -27.30 1.32
CA LYS A 215 14.23 -26.98 -0.08
C LYS A 215 13.12 -26.07 -0.58
N ILE A 216 13.48 -25.06 -1.37
CA ILE A 216 12.55 -24.14 -2.00
C ILE A 216 12.76 -24.18 -3.52
N LYS A 217 11.69 -24.39 -4.28
CA LYS A 217 11.70 -24.43 -5.75
C LYS A 217 11.57 -23.03 -6.33
N HIS A 218 11.88 -22.89 -7.62
CA HIS A 218 11.63 -21.66 -8.36
C HIS A 218 10.18 -21.19 -8.20
N GLY A 219 10.00 -19.92 -7.85
CA GLY A 219 8.70 -19.28 -7.62
C GLY A 219 8.04 -19.57 -6.27
N GLU A 220 8.57 -20.50 -5.47
CA GLU A 220 8.06 -20.73 -4.12
C GLU A 220 8.44 -19.59 -3.18
N GLU A 221 7.50 -19.22 -2.31
CA GLU A 221 7.63 -18.14 -1.34
C GLU A 221 7.43 -18.68 0.08
N ILE A 222 8.26 -18.21 1.02
CA ILE A 222 8.22 -18.58 2.43
C ILE A 222 8.01 -17.34 3.27
N TYR A 223 7.06 -17.40 4.22
CA TYR A 223 6.74 -16.32 5.14
C TYR A 223 7.32 -16.60 6.52
N ILE A 224 8.03 -15.62 7.06
CA ILE A 224 8.71 -15.68 8.35
C ILE A 224 8.24 -14.49 9.19
N THR A 225 7.50 -14.75 10.26
CA THR A 225 6.88 -13.70 11.08
C THR A 225 7.41 -13.68 12.52
N GLN A 226 7.26 -12.55 13.18
CA GLN A 226 7.47 -12.39 14.61
C GLN A 226 6.48 -13.20 15.42
N ASN A 227 5.23 -13.29 14.97
CA ASN A 227 4.12 -13.92 15.70
C ASN A 227 3.12 -14.54 14.71
N GLY A 228 3.08 -15.87 14.65
CA GLY A 228 2.21 -16.61 13.74
C GLY A 228 0.72 -16.34 13.95
N SER A 229 0.28 -16.14 15.20
CA SER A 229 -1.12 -15.85 15.52
C SER A 229 -1.56 -14.48 15.01
N SER A 230 -0.72 -13.46 15.17
CA SER A 230 -1.00 -12.11 14.64
C SER A 230 -0.93 -12.07 13.12
N PHE A 231 0.05 -12.78 12.52
CA PHE A 231 0.12 -12.94 11.07
C PHE A 231 -1.15 -13.54 10.49
N LEU A 232 -1.63 -14.65 11.06
CA LEU A 232 -2.86 -15.31 10.62
C LEU A 232 -4.07 -14.37 10.63
N LYS A 233 -4.18 -13.52 11.67
CA LYS A 233 -5.27 -12.56 11.82
C LYS A 233 -5.25 -11.42 10.81
N GLU A 234 -4.07 -10.94 10.44
CA GLU A 234 -3.91 -9.82 9.50
C GLU A 234 -3.83 -10.28 8.02
N MET A 235 -3.39 -11.52 7.76
CA MET A 235 -3.16 -12.06 6.40
C MET A 235 -4.16 -13.15 6.00
N GLY A 236 -4.83 -13.80 6.95
CA GLY A 236 -5.88 -14.79 6.69
C GLY A 236 -5.37 -16.19 6.36
N PHE A 237 -4.07 -16.43 6.48
CA PHE A 237 -3.40 -17.72 6.32
C PHE A 237 -2.17 -17.82 7.26
N ASN A 238 -1.68 -19.04 7.50
CA ASN A 238 -0.52 -19.25 8.37
C ASN A 238 0.79 -18.87 7.66
N ALA A 239 1.68 -18.18 8.39
CA ALA A 239 3.08 -18.08 7.98
C ALA A 239 3.75 -19.45 8.00
N SER A 240 4.87 -19.59 7.27
CA SER A 240 5.63 -20.84 7.23
C SER A 240 6.40 -21.07 8.53
N PHE A 241 6.94 -19.99 9.12
CA PHE A 241 7.75 -20.03 10.34
C PHE A 241 7.54 -18.78 11.19
N GLU A 242 7.83 -18.88 12.49
CA GLU A 242 8.00 -17.73 13.38
C GLU A 242 9.39 -17.68 14.02
N TYR A 243 9.83 -16.51 14.49
CA TYR A 243 11.13 -16.35 15.19
C TYR A 243 11.00 -16.00 16.68
N TYR A 244 9.76 -15.89 17.17
CA TYR A 244 9.43 -15.94 18.59
C TYR A 244 8.29 -16.93 18.79
N ASN A 245 8.42 -17.80 19.78
CA ASN A 245 7.41 -18.77 20.14
C ASN A 245 6.15 -18.06 20.67
N CYS A 246 5.18 -17.92 19.77
CA CYS A 246 3.95 -17.14 19.93
C CYS A 246 2.72 -17.91 19.42
N SER A 247 2.92 -19.00 18.66
CA SER A 247 1.86 -19.79 18.07
C SER A 247 2.30 -21.24 17.82
N PRO A 248 1.42 -22.11 17.30
CA PRO A 248 1.77 -23.49 16.98
C PRO A 248 2.64 -23.68 15.73
N ILE A 249 2.97 -22.62 14.97
CA ILE A 249 3.80 -22.76 13.76
C ILE A 249 5.29 -22.92 14.14
N PRO A 250 6.13 -23.51 13.27
CA PRO A 250 7.50 -23.85 13.65
C PRO A 250 8.39 -22.63 13.93
N ASP A 251 9.15 -22.70 15.03
CA ASP A 251 10.12 -21.70 15.48
C ASP A 251 11.46 -21.79 14.70
N LEU A 252 12.00 -20.64 14.28
CA LEU A 252 13.36 -20.51 13.77
C LEU A 252 14.36 -20.27 14.91
N LYS A 253 15.55 -20.85 14.76
CA LYS A 253 16.68 -20.55 15.64
C LYS A 253 17.13 -19.10 15.40
N ARG A 254 17.42 -18.37 16.49
CA ARG A 254 17.92 -17.00 16.45
C ARG A 254 19.20 -16.81 17.27
N SER A 255 20.01 -15.84 16.87
CA SER A 255 21.12 -15.28 17.65
C SER A 255 20.81 -13.82 17.97
N GLY A 256 20.88 -13.44 19.25
CA GLY A 256 20.57 -12.08 19.69
C GLY A 256 19.08 -11.70 19.57
N SER A 257 18.82 -10.41 19.37
CA SER A 257 17.47 -9.85 19.18
C SER A 257 17.19 -9.54 17.71
N PHE A 258 16.17 -10.18 17.14
CA PHE A 258 15.74 -9.90 15.76
C PHE A 258 14.49 -9.02 15.80
N ARG A 259 14.62 -7.77 15.35
CA ARG A 259 13.55 -6.77 15.30
C ARG A 259 13.73 -5.86 14.10
N LEU A 260 12.64 -5.47 13.49
CA LEU A 260 12.60 -4.53 12.39
C LEU A 260 12.31 -3.13 12.96
N SER A 261 13.20 -2.16 12.70
CA SER A 261 13.04 -0.80 13.25
C SER A 261 11.97 -0.02 12.49
N ASN A 262 10.93 0.49 13.18
CA ASN A 262 9.92 1.36 12.58
C ASN A 262 10.48 2.64 11.93
N ARG A 263 11.68 3.09 12.33
CA ARG A 263 12.32 4.27 11.75
C ARG A 263 13.03 3.97 10.42
N GLY A 264 13.42 2.72 10.21
CA GLY A 264 14.25 2.31 9.08
C GLY A 264 15.40 1.40 9.50
N GLY A 265 15.92 0.64 8.54
CA GLY A 265 17.01 -0.30 8.72
C GLY A 265 17.43 -0.96 7.41
N ALA A 266 18.33 -1.93 7.50
CA ALA A 266 18.68 -2.82 6.39
C ALA A 266 18.42 -4.27 6.81
N ILE A 267 17.79 -5.04 5.94
CA ILE A 267 17.62 -6.49 6.09
C ILE A 267 18.40 -7.14 4.96
N ALA A 268 19.19 -8.16 5.25
CA ALA A 268 19.92 -8.90 4.24
C ALA A 268 19.78 -10.40 4.42
N ILE A 269 19.66 -11.11 3.30
CA ILE A 269 19.90 -12.54 3.22
C ILE A 269 21.40 -12.73 3.02
N LYS A 270 22.01 -13.56 3.87
CA LYS A 270 23.43 -13.86 3.84
C LYS A 270 23.64 -15.36 3.69
N ASP A 271 24.69 -15.77 2.98
CA ASP A 271 25.13 -17.16 2.97
C ASP A 271 25.98 -17.51 4.19
N SER A 272 26.45 -18.77 4.28
CA SER A 272 27.32 -19.24 5.35
C SER A 272 28.67 -18.51 5.45
N THR A 273 29.05 -17.77 4.42
CA THR A 273 30.29 -16.99 4.27
C THR A 273 30.02 -15.49 4.32
N ASN A 274 28.87 -15.03 4.84
CA ASN A 274 28.53 -13.62 5.02
C ASN A 274 28.43 -12.77 3.73
N HIS A 275 28.36 -13.40 2.54
CA HIS A 275 28.05 -12.68 1.31
C HIS A 275 26.60 -12.22 1.32
N THR A 276 26.35 -11.03 0.78
CA THR A 276 25.01 -10.52 0.58
C THR A 276 24.39 -11.18 -0.64
N ILE A 277 23.32 -11.93 -0.40
CA ILE A 277 22.53 -12.58 -1.45
C ILE A 277 21.48 -11.62 -1.99
N ASP A 278 20.74 -10.99 -1.08
CA ASP A 278 19.81 -9.89 -1.35
C ASP A 278 19.78 -8.95 -0.14
N CYS A 279 19.48 -7.68 -0.37
CA CYS A 279 19.30 -6.68 0.65
C CYS A 279 18.14 -5.75 0.33
N ILE A 280 17.48 -5.27 1.38
CA ILE A 280 16.52 -4.19 1.32
C ILE A 280 16.88 -3.14 2.37
N VAL A 281 16.85 -1.87 1.96
CA VAL A 281 17.02 -0.72 2.85
C VAL A 281 15.72 0.08 2.87
N TYR A 282 15.23 0.40 4.06
CA TYR A 282 13.93 1.04 4.24
C TYR A 282 13.95 2.12 5.32
N GLY A 283 12.95 3.00 5.31
CA GLY A 283 12.80 4.12 6.23
C GLY A 283 13.91 5.17 6.07
N ASN A 284 14.41 5.71 7.19
CA ASN A 284 15.43 6.76 7.18
C ASN A 284 16.89 6.25 7.24
N PHE A 285 17.13 5.04 6.74
CA PHE A 285 18.44 4.38 6.81
C PHE A 285 19.22 4.45 5.51
N SER A 286 20.54 4.22 5.57
CA SER A 286 21.41 4.14 4.39
C SER A 286 22.40 3.00 4.57
N TYR A 287 22.51 2.16 3.55
CA TYR A 287 23.43 1.02 3.49
C TYR A 287 23.72 0.68 2.03
N GLY A 288 24.94 0.25 1.70
CA GLY A 288 25.40 0.14 0.30
C GLY A 288 25.79 -1.26 -0.16
N ASP A 289 25.97 -2.23 0.74
CA ASP A 289 26.32 -3.60 0.34
C ASP A 289 25.05 -4.36 -0.06
N GLY A 290 24.89 -4.57 -1.38
CA GLY A 290 23.69 -5.15 -1.98
C GLY A 290 22.51 -4.17 -2.12
N TRP A 291 22.76 -2.86 -2.06
CA TRP A 291 21.73 -1.85 -2.23
C TRP A 291 22.25 -0.57 -2.88
N ASN A 292 21.52 -0.07 -3.86
CA ASN A 292 21.82 1.10 -4.67
C ASN A 292 20.76 2.19 -4.46
N GLY A 293 21.21 3.35 -3.96
CA GLY A 293 20.38 4.55 -3.86
C GLY A 293 19.60 4.65 -2.55
N LYS A 294 18.44 5.32 -2.61
CA LYS A 294 17.66 5.67 -1.43
C LYS A 294 16.91 4.46 -0.87
N ALA A 295 16.70 4.49 0.45
CA ALA A 295 15.80 3.56 1.13
C ALA A 295 14.35 3.68 0.62
N ILE A 296 13.60 2.60 0.74
CA ILE A 296 12.16 2.60 0.46
C ILE A 296 11.43 3.23 1.65
N GLU A 297 10.55 4.20 1.35
CA GLU A 297 9.65 4.75 2.36
C GLU A 297 8.45 3.82 2.56
N GLY A 298 8.23 3.40 3.80
CA GLY A 298 7.02 2.70 4.22
C GLY A 298 6.24 3.50 5.26
N LYS A 299 5.14 2.93 5.73
CA LYS A 299 4.27 3.52 6.75
C LYS A 299 3.60 2.42 7.57
N GLU A 300 3.07 2.80 8.72
CA GLU A 300 2.38 1.88 9.63
C GLU A 300 1.25 1.12 8.93
N GLY A 301 1.18 -0.19 9.14
CA GLY A 301 0.17 -1.05 8.53
C GLY A 301 0.40 -1.37 7.05
N TYR A 302 1.56 -1.01 6.49
CA TYR A 302 1.88 -1.26 5.08
C TYR A 302 3.06 -2.21 4.92
N VAL A 303 2.91 -3.15 3.99
CA VAL A 303 3.90 -4.11 3.54
C VAL A 303 4.65 -3.51 2.35
N LEU A 304 5.98 -3.53 2.42
CA LEU A 304 6.83 -3.31 1.25
C LEU A 304 6.86 -4.62 0.45
N GLU A 305 6.53 -4.56 -0.83
CA GLU A 305 6.50 -5.72 -1.71
C GLU A 305 7.30 -5.47 -2.98
N ARG A 306 8.26 -6.36 -3.27
CA ARG A 306 9.00 -6.37 -4.52
C ARG A 306 8.07 -6.72 -5.68
N LYS A 307 8.20 -6.09 -6.84
CA LYS A 307 7.31 -6.27 -7.99
C LYS A 307 7.38 -7.68 -8.57
N ASP A 308 8.57 -8.18 -8.84
CA ASP A 308 8.83 -9.48 -9.46
C ASP A 308 10.25 -9.97 -9.09
N CYS A 309 10.81 -10.88 -9.90
CA CYS A 309 12.17 -11.42 -9.74
C CYS A 309 13.26 -10.58 -10.43
N ILE A 310 12.91 -9.44 -11.02
CA ILE A 310 13.86 -8.48 -11.57
C ILE A 310 14.34 -7.60 -10.41
N ASP A 311 15.64 -7.63 -10.17
CA ASP A 311 16.27 -6.91 -9.06
C ASP A 311 17.31 -5.93 -9.59
N THR A 312 17.11 -4.65 -9.28
CA THR A 312 18.06 -3.56 -9.56
C THR A 312 18.84 -3.16 -8.31
N ASP A 313 18.70 -3.94 -7.23
CA ASP A 313 19.19 -3.67 -5.89
C ASP A 313 18.70 -2.27 -5.41
N SER A 314 17.49 -1.82 -5.79
CA SER A 314 17.04 -0.44 -5.52
C SER A 314 15.56 -0.31 -5.13
N SER A 315 15.18 0.87 -4.60
CA SER A 315 13.79 1.13 -4.20
C SER A 315 12.80 1.11 -5.37
N ASN A 316 13.28 1.20 -6.61
CA ASN A 316 12.45 1.10 -7.81
C ASN A 316 11.81 -0.29 -7.98
N ASP A 317 12.36 -1.32 -7.34
CA ASP A 317 11.84 -2.69 -7.46
C ASP A 317 10.61 -2.93 -6.60
N TRP A 318 10.20 -1.95 -5.78
CA TRP A 318 9.24 -2.14 -4.70
C TRP A 318 7.96 -1.31 -4.89
N LYS A 319 6.88 -1.80 -4.29
CA LYS A 319 5.60 -1.13 -4.11
C LYS A 319 5.17 -1.27 -2.64
N ILE A 320 4.22 -0.45 -2.22
CA ILE A 320 3.66 -0.52 -0.86
C ILE A 320 2.18 -0.82 -0.91
N TYR A 321 1.73 -1.71 -0.03
CA TYR A 321 0.34 -2.13 0.08
C TYR A 321 -0.06 -2.18 1.55
N ARG A 322 -1.32 -1.91 1.87
CA ARG A 322 -1.78 -2.13 3.24
C ARG A 322 -1.82 -3.64 3.51
N ILE A 323 -1.48 -4.03 4.73
CA ILE A 323 -1.55 -5.44 5.15
C ILE A 323 -2.96 -6.01 4.93
N GLY A 324 -3.02 -7.27 4.48
CA GLY A 324 -4.27 -7.97 4.19
C GLY A 324 -4.95 -7.59 2.87
N TRP A 325 -4.40 -6.68 2.06
CA TRP A 325 -4.93 -6.41 0.70
C TRP A 325 -4.81 -7.63 -0.21
N SER A 326 -5.79 -7.79 -1.09
CA SER A 326 -5.69 -8.76 -2.19
C SER A 326 -4.85 -8.23 -3.35
N HIS A 327 -4.44 -9.15 -4.23
CA HIS A 327 -3.70 -8.85 -5.46
C HIS A 327 -4.33 -9.53 -6.68
N PHE A 328 -5.66 -9.51 -6.79
CA PHE A 328 -6.36 -10.09 -7.93
C PHE A 328 -5.94 -9.39 -9.23
N LYS A 329 -5.68 -10.17 -10.27
CA LYS A 329 -5.47 -9.64 -11.62
C LYS A 329 -6.82 -9.29 -12.27
N PRO A 330 -6.84 -8.39 -13.26
CA PRO A 330 -8.04 -8.18 -14.08
C PRO A 330 -8.53 -9.51 -14.65
N PHE A 331 -9.80 -9.82 -14.45
CA PHE A 331 -10.36 -11.11 -14.85
C PHE A 331 -11.10 -10.97 -16.17
N ASN A 332 -10.53 -11.54 -17.23
CA ASN A 332 -11.11 -11.51 -18.58
C ASN A 332 -11.92 -12.78 -18.82
N PHE A 333 -13.11 -12.63 -19.39
CA PHE A 333 -13.98 -13.74 -19.74
C PHE A 333 -14.85 -13.40 -20.95
N THR A 334 -15.46 -14.44 -21.52
CA THR A 334 -16.48 -14.30 -22.56
C THR A 334 -17.78 -14.88 -22.02
N SER A 335 -18.89 -14.19 -22.26
CA SER A 335 -20.23 -14.72 -22.03
C SER A 335 -21.11 -14.54 -23.27
N MET A 336 -22.25 -15.21 -23.27
CA MET A 336 -23.29 -15.06 -24.29
C MET A 336 -24.55 -14.41 -23.73
N HIS A 337 -24.77 -14.42 -22.42
CA HIS A 337 -26.01 -13.93 -21.82
C HIS A 337 -25.76 -12.86 -20.76
N ALA A 338 -26.50 -11.76 -20.90
CA ALA A 338 -26.54 -10.71 -19.89
C ALA A 338 -27.85 -9.93 -19.95
N ILE A 339 -28.22 -9.34 -18.81
CA ILE A 339 -29.34 -8.41 -18.66
C ILE A 339 -28.80 -7.09 -18.12
N ALA A 340 -28.74 -6.06 -18.96
CA ALA A 340 -28.39 -4.71 -18.56
C ALA A 340 -29.64 -3.98 -18.05
N PHE A 341 -29.51 -3.22 -16.96
CA PHE A 341 -30.63 -2.54 -16.32
C PHE A 341 -30.21 -1.21 -15.68
N CYS A 342 -31.20 -0.39 -15.32
CA CYS A 342 -30.97 0.85 -14.59
C CYS A 342 -32.07 1.13 -13.55
N SER A 343 -31.71 1.85 -12.50
CA SER A 343 -32.66 2.49 -11.58
C SER A 343 -33.02 3.88 -12.08
N PRO A 344 -34.26 4.36 -11.83
CA PRO A 344 -35.34 3.67 -11.12
C PRO A 344 -36.18 2.72 -12.00
N ASP A 345 -35.85 2.57 -13.28
CA ASP A 345 -36.76 2.03 -14.28
C ASP A 345 -37.07 0.52 -14.19
N CYS A 346 -36.06 -0.32 -13.94
CA CYS A 346 -36.20 -1.78 -14.02
C CYS A 346 -35.31 -2.58 -13.07
N SER A 347 -34.49 -1.95 -12.24
CA SER A 347 -33.55 -2.63 -11.33
C SER A 347 -34.23 -3.57 -10.33
N TYR A 348 -35.31 -3.13 -9.70
CA TYR A 348 -36.04 -3.96 -8.73
C TYR A 348 -36.53 -5.27 -9.35
N ASP A 349 -37.13 -5.22 -10.55
CA ASP A 349 -37.64 -6.41 -11.25
C ASP A 349 -36.51 -7.42 -11.53
N VAL A 350 -35.34 -6.95 -11.98
CA VAL A 350 -34.21 -7.83 -12.33
C VAL A 350 -33.58 -8.45 -11.08
N VAL A 351 -33.29 -7.62 -10.07
CA VAL A 351 -32.62 -8.06 -8.83
C VAL A 351 -33.52 -8.99 -8.01
N SER A 352 -34.81 -8.63 -7.82
CA SER A 352 -35.75 -9.47 -7.07
C SER A 352 -35.93 -10.84 -7.71
N LYS A 353 -36.14 -10.90 -9.03
CA LYS A 353 -36.29 -12.16 -9.77
C LYS A 353 -35.06 -13.05 -9.62
N ALA A 354 -33.85 -12.50 -9.74
CA ALA A 354 -32.63 -13.28 -9.57
C ALA A 354 -32.51 -13.87 -8.16
N LEU A 355 -32.87 -13.11 -7.12
CA LEU A 355 -32.86 -13.58 -5.73
C LEU A 355 -33.94 -14.62 -5.43
N GLU A 356 -35.10 -14.52 -6.09
CA GLU A 356 -36.20 -15.49 -5.95
C GLU A 356 -35.85 -16.86 -6.58
N GLU A 357 -35.11 -16.85 -7.69
CA GLU A 357 -34.71 -18.07 -8.42
C GLU A 357 -33.44 -18.75 -7.86
N GLY A 358 -32.64 -18.04 -7.06
CA GLY A 358 -31.32 -18.49 -6.63
C GLY A 358 -31.34 -19.54 -5.50
N ASN A 359 -30.41 -20.51 -5.58
CA ASN A 359 -30.22 -21.54 -4.55
C ASN A 359 -28.98 -21.28 -3.67
N ASN A 360 -27.93 -20.67 -4.23
CA ASN A 360 -26.74 -20.25 -3.51
C ASN A 360 -26.50 -18.76 -3.77
N ILE A 361 -26.56 -17.96 -2.72
CA ILE A 361 -26.55 -16.50 -2.81
C ILE A 361 -25.42 -15.95 -1.93
N SER A 362 -24.43 -15.31 -2.54
CA SER A 362 -23.37 -14.57 -1.86
C SER A 362 -23.45 -13.09 -2.24
N ILE A 363 -23.67 -12.21 -1.27
CA ILE A 363 -23.90 -10.77 -1.48
C ILE A 363 -22.79 -9.98 -0.80
N ASN A 364 -22.03 -9.19 -1.55
CA ASN A 364 -21.19 -8.14 -0.99
C ASN A 364 -21.84 -6.79 -1.36
N ILE A 365 -22.21 -6.03 -0.33
CA ILE A 365 -22.84 -4.72 -0.49
C ILE A 365 -22.44 -3.78 0.65
N TYR A 366 -22.05 -2.55 0.30
CA TYR A 366 -21.74 -1.51 1.29
C TYR A 366 -22.88 -1.21 2.28
N MET A 367 -24.12 -1.23 1.81
CA MET A 367 -25.30 -0.94 2.62
C MET A 367 -26.54 -1.68 2.13
N PHE A 368 -27.25 -2.35 3.04
CA PHE A 368 -28.46 -3.12 2.79
C PHE A 368 -29.58 -2.73 3.77
N THR A 369 -30.49 -1.86 3.31
CA THR A 369 -31.68 -1.43 4.08
C THR A 369 -33.00 -1.71 3.37
N HIS A 370 -32.98 -2.37 2.20
CA HIS A 370 -34.15 -2.57 1.36
C HIS A 370 -35.12 -3.64 1.93
N PRO A 371 -36.31 -3.26 2.42
CA PRO A 371 -37.23 -4.17 3.12
C PRO A 371 -37.79 -5.30 2.23
N TYR A 372 -38.05 -5.04 0.95
CA TYR A 372 -38.60 -6.06 0.05
C TYR A 372 -37.58 -7.11 -0.41
N LEU A 373 -36.36 -6.71 -0.79
CA LEU A 373 -35.26 -7.65 -1.04
C LEU A 373 -34.93 -8.48 0.21
N TYR A 374 -34.94 -7.87 1.39
CA TYR A 374 -34.85 -8.60 2.66
C TYR A 374 -35.95 -9.67 2.78
N LYS A 375 -37.21 -9.35 2.44
CA LYS A 375 -38.32 -10.32 2.52
C LYS A 375 -38.18 -11.48 1.53
N ILE A 376 -37.62 -11.24 0.35
CA ILE A 376 -37.30 -12.32 -0.60
C ILE A 376 -36.28 -13.26 0.05
N LEU A 377 -35.16 -12.72 0.54
CA LEU A 377 -34.13 -13.50 1.22
C LEU A 377 -34.67 -14.21 2.47
N GLU A 378 -35.53 -13.56 3.26
CA GLU A 378 -36.15 -14.15 4.47
C GLU A 378 -37.08 -15.32 4.14
N LYS A 379 -37.72 -15.34 2.96
CA LYS A 379 -38.58 -16.45 2.53
C LYS A 379 -37.86 -17.55 1.75
N SER A 380 -36.68 -17.25 1.19
CA SER A 380 -35.91 -18.20 0.39
C SER A 380 -35.37 -19.39 1.20
N ASN A 381 -35.24 -20.56 0.57
CA ASN A 381 -34.56 -21.73 1.12
C ASN A 381 -33.07 -21.81 0.69
N ALA A 382 -32.57 -20.78 0.03
CA ALA A 382 -31.18 -20.71 -0.44
C ALA A 382 -30.15 -20.75 0.70
N SER A 383 -28.94 -21.21 0.36
CA SER A 383 -27.74 -20.96 1.15
C SER A 383 -27.30 -19.52 0.95
N ILE A 384 -27.32 -18.71 2.02
CA ILE A 384 -27.12 -17.25 1.93
C ILE A 384 -25.90 -16.82 2.75
N HIS A 385 -24.99 -16.09 2.10
CA HIS A 385 -23.84 -15.43 2.71
C HIS A 385 -23.88 -13.94 2.40
N ILE A 386 -23.70 -13.08 3.40
CA ILE A 386 -23.76 -11.62 3.22
C ILE A 386 -22.55 -10.96 3.89
N LEU A 387 -21.78 -10.23 3.10
CA LEU A 387 -20.74 -9.33 3.55
C LEU A 387 -21.23 -7.88 3.45
N LEU A 388 -21.10 -7.14 4.57
CA LEU A 388 -21.49 -5.74 4.70
C LEU A 388 -20.32 -4.90 5.23
N ASP A 389 -20.30 -3.59 4.99
CA ASP A 389 -19.36 -2.70 5.68
C ASP A 389 -19.85 -2.40 7.10
N GLY A 390 -19.00 -2.58 8.11
CA GLY A 390 -19.36 -2.31 9.51
C GLY A 390 -19.16 -0.86 9.97
N ASN A 391 -18.52 -0.01 9.17
CA ASN A 391 -18.16 1.38 9.50
C ASN A 391 -18.75 2.36 8.48
N VAL A 392 -20.01 2.16 8.09
CA VAL A 392 -20.75 3.03 7.16
C VAL A 392 -20.66 4.50 7.58
N ILE A 393 -20.39 5.39 6.61
CA ILE A 393 -20.38 6.84 6.83
C ILE A 393 -21.73 7.29 7.42
N GLY A 394 -21.68 7.96 8.57
CA GLY A 394 -22.87 8.39 9.31
C GLY A 394 -23.41 7.35 10.30
N GLY A 395 -22.75 6.19 10.42
CA GLY A 395 -23.11 5.11 11.33
C GLY A 395 -23.96 4.02 10.67
N LEU A 396 -23.93 2.83 11.26
CA LEU A 396 -24.64 1.66 10.75
C LEU A 396 -26.17 1.85 10.89
N PRO A 397 -26.95 1.82 9.79
CA PRO A 397 -28.39 2.06 9.85
C PRO A 397 -29.14 1.03 10.71
N LEU A 398 -30.12 1.47 11.50
CA LEU A 398 -30.96 0.56 12.30
C LEU A 398 -31.72 -0.45 11.41
N ALA A 399 -32.12 -0.05 10.20
CA ALA A 399 -32.76 -0.94 9.23
C ALA A 399 -31.84 -2.08 8.77
N GLU A 400 -30.56 -1.80 8.53
CA GLU A 400 -29.58 -2.81 8.15
C GLU A 400 -29.32 -3.77 9.31
N ARG A 401 -29.13 -3.24 10.52
CA ARG A 401 -29.00 -4.04 11.74
C ARG A 401 -30.20 -4.96 11.97
N TYR A 402 -31.41 -4.46 11.69
CA TYR A 402 -32.64 -5.25 11.75
C TYR A 402 -32.64 -6.37 10.71
N ILE A 403 -32.30 -6.06 9.45
CA ILE A 403 -32.22 -7.05 8.37
C ILE A 403 -31.18 -8.13 8.70
N ALA A 404 -29.98 -7.73 9.12
CA ALA A 404 -28.92 -8.64 9.53
C ALA A 404 -29.37 -9.53 10.70
N TRP A 405 -30.02 -8.98 11.72
CA TRP A 405 -30.58 -9.77 12.82
C TRP A 405 -31.65 -10.78 12.38
N LYS A 406 -32.51 -10.42 11.44
CA LYS A 406 -33.57 -11.30 10.95
C LYS A 406 -33.00 -12.41 10.08
N LEU A 407 -32.05 -12.09 9.20
CA LEU A 407 -31.43 -13.03 8.28
C LEU A 407 -30.40 -13.93 8.96
N SER A 408 -29.72 -13.49 10.04
CA SER A 408 -28.68 -14.28 10.73
C SER A 408 -29.18 -15.60 11.32
N ARG A 409 -30.50 -15.79 11.42
CA ARG A 409 -31.14 -17.04 11.83
C ARG A 409 -30.99 -18.17 10.80
N LYS A 410 -30.64 -17.85 9.56
CA LYS A 410 -30.51 -18.82 8.46
C LYS A 410 -29.42 -18.47 7.41
N ALA A 411 -28.84 -17.29 7.50
CA ALA A 411 -27.77 -16.81 6.63
C ALA A 411 -26.49 -16.57 7.45
N SER A 412 -25.34 -16.75 6.82
CA SER A 412 -24.05 -16.37 7.39
C SER A 412 -23.77 -14.91 7.07
N ILE A 413 -23.72 -14.06 8.09
CA ILE A 413 -23.57 -12.61 7.92
C ILE A 413 -22.29 -12.17 8.60
N ARG A 414 -21.47 -11.40 7.89
CA ARG A 414 -20.25 -10.80 8.41
C ARG A 414 -20.20 -9.32 8.03
N TYR A 415 -19.56 -8.55 8.90
CA TYR A 415 -19.18 -7.17 8.62
C TYR A 415 -17.68 -7.10 8.40
N MET A 416 -17.24 -6.36 7.38
CA MET A 416 -15.89 -5.84 7.35
C MET A 416 -15.82 -4.61 8.27
N PHE A 417 -15.25 -4.78 9.46
CA PHE A 417 -15.31 -3.82 10.56
C PHE A 417 -13.93 -3.50 11.12
N GLY A 418 -13.71 -2.23 11.44
CA GLY A 418 -12.53 -1.69 12.09
C GLY A 418 -12.88 -1.02 13.40
N ASN A 419 -12.02 -1.22 14.38
CA ASN A 419 -12.03 -0.57 15.68
C ASN A 419 -10.59 -0.51 16.20
N GLU A 420 -9.89 0.58 15.91
CA GLU A 420 -8.46 0.73 16.25
C GLU A 420 -8.23 0.72 17.77
N ASP A 421 -9.21 1.17 18.58
CA ASP A 421 -9.14 1.11 20.05
C ASP A 421 -9.12 -0.33 20.57
N GLU A 422 -9.76 -1.25 19.85
CA GLU A 422 -9.73 -2.70 20.11
C GLU A 422 -8.64 -3.41 19.30
N GLY A 423 -7.81 -2.65 18.57
CA GLY A 423 -6.75 -3.18 17.71
C GLY A 423 -7.25 -3.85 16.43
N ILE A 424 -8.50 -3.63 16.00
CA ILE A 424 -9.04 -4.21 14.75
C ILE A 424 -8.82 -3.22 13.61
N TYR A 425 -7.89 -3.54 12.71
CA TYR A 425 -7.55 -2.69 11.56
C TYR A 425 -8.13 -3.29 10.28
N LYS A 426 -8.92 -2.50 9.55
CA LYS A 426 -9.48 -2.97 8.28
C LYS A 426 -8.43 -3.02 7.20
N ARG A 427 -8.48 -4.09 6.40
CA ARG A 427 -7.70 -4.17 5.17
C ARG A 427 -8.15 -3.08 4.20
N TYR A 428 -9.44 -2.83 4.00
CA TYR A 428 -9.91 -1.72 3.15
C TYR A 428 -10.51 -0.59 3.98
N ARG A 429 -10.41 0.66 3.50
CA ARG A 429 -11.06 1.80 4.17
C ARG A 429 -12.58 1.58 4.26
N PHE A 430 -13.19 1.20 3.15
CA PHE A 430 -14.57 0.73 3.09
C PHE A 430 -14.68 -0.50 2.18
N ASP A 431 -15.54 -1.44 2.54
CA ASP A 431 -16.09 -2.45 1.65
C ASP A 431 -17.22 -1.82 0.83
N HIS A 432 -16.86 -1.29 -0.34
CA HIS A 432 -17.77 -0.51 -1.17
C HIS A 432 -18.15 -1.21 -2.48
N ALA A 433 -17.70 -2.45 -2.67
CA ALA A 433 -18.12 -3.32 -3.74
C ALA A 433 -19.63 -3.62 -3.64
N LYS A 434 -20.25 -3.82 -4.81
CA LYS A 434 -21.68 -4.04 -4.95
C LYS A 434 -21.89 -5.13 -5.98
N TYR A 435 -21.95 -6.36 -5.50
CA TYR A 435 -22.21 -7.51 -6.34
C TYR A 435 -22.90 -8.64 -5.58
N ALA A 436 -23.59 -9.49 -6.33
CA ALA A 436 -24.13 -10.73 -5.83
C ALA A 436 -23.77 -11.88 -6.77
N VAL A 437 -23.33 -13.01 -6.21
CA VAL A 437 -23.18 -14.27 -6.92
C VAL A 437 -24.39 -15.14 -6.57
N ILE A 438 -25.16 -15.54 -7.57
CA ILE A 438 -26.42 -16.25 -7.46
C ILE A 438 -26.34 -17.46 -8.38
N ASP A 439 -25.93 -18.61 -7.83
CA ASP A 439 -25.58 -19.80 -8.63
C ASP A 439 -24.58 -19.43 -9.75
N GLU A 440 -24.94 -19.61 -11.03
CA GLU A 440 -24.12 -19.25 -12.20
C GLU A 440 -24.36 -17.82 -12.72
N LYS A 441 -25.16 -17.01 -12.02
CA LYS A 441 -25.47 -15.62 -12.35
C LYS A 441 -24.73 -14.67 -11.42
N CYS A 442 -24.26 -13.55 -11.94
CA CYS A 442 -23.60 -12.50 -11.17
C CYS A 442 -24.25 -11.15 -11.45
N ILE A 443 -24.61 -10.42 -10.40
CA ILE A 443 -25.05 -9.02 -10.50
C ILE A 443 -23.87 -8.12 -10.11
N ILE A 444 -23.57 -7.11 -10.92
CA ILE A 444 -22.61 -6.04 -10.61
C ILE A 444 -23.30 -4.70 -10.89
N GLU A 445 -23.28 -3.78 -9.92
CA GLU A 445 -24.03 -2.52 -10.04
C GLU A 445 -23.41 -1.35 -9.26
N SER A 446 -23.91 -0.15 -9.51
CA SER A 446 -23.49 1.08 -8.82
C SER A 446 -24.26 1.36 -7.53
N ALA A 447 -25.40 0.69 -7.34
CA ALA A 447 -26.39 0.93 -6.30
C ALA A 447 -26.07 0.22 -4.97
N ASN A 448 -26.38 0.88 -3.85
CA ASN A 448 -26.60 0.18 -2.59
C ASN A 448 -28.00 -0.46 -2.59
N TRP A 449 -28.22 -1.51 -1.78
CA TRP A 449 -29.53 -2.15 -1.64
C TRP A 449 -30.41 -1.36 -0.67
N VAL A 450 -30.87 -0.22 -1.13
CA VAL A 450 -31.71 0.76 -0.41
C VAL A 450 -32.88 1.21 -1.29
N MET A 451 -33.95 1.76 -0.70
CA MET A 451 -35.19 2.07 -1.44
C MET A 451 -35.04 3.10 -2.57
N ASN A 452 -34.06 4.01 -2.52
CA ASN A 452 -33.76 4.91 -3.64
C ASN A 452 -32.70 4.34 -4.60
N GLY A 453 -31.98 3.28 -4.22
CA GLY A 453 -30.99 2.62 -5.07
C GLY A 453 -31.63 1.57 -5.98
N ILE A 454 -32.54 0.75 -5.44
CA ILE A 454 -33.29 -0.29 -6.16
C ILE A 454 -34.78 -0.09 -5.89
N PRO A 455 -35.42 0.95 -6.45
CA PRO A 455 -36.76 1.35 -6.05
C PRO A 455 -37.85 0.39 -6.56
N VAL A 456 -38.81 0.08 -5.69
CA VAL A 456 -40.02 -0.68 -6.05
C VAL A 456 -40.93 0.15 -6.97
N ASP A 457 -41.14 1.42 -6.63
CA ASP A 457 -41.83 2.36 -7.53
C ASP A 457 -40.83 3.01 -8.50
N LYS A 458 -41.07 2.77 -9.78
CA LYS A 458 -40.28 3.24 -10.92
C LYS A 458 -40.36 4.75 -11.14
N SER A 459 -41.16 5.47 -10.34
CA SER A 459 -41.28 6.94 -10.37
C SER A 459 -40.30 7.67 -9.45
N TYR A 460 -39.56 6.93 -8.61
CA TYR A 460 -38.68 7.48 -7.57
C TYR A 460 -37.34 6.74 -7.54
N GLY A 461 -36.26 7.45 -7.23
CA GLY A 461 -34.96 6.84 -6.94
C GLY A 461 -33.79 7.62 -7.54
N ASN A 462 -32.60 7.09 -7.33
CA ASN A 462 -31.36 7.54 -7.95
C ASN A 462 -31.26 6.94 -9.35
N ARG A 463 -30.53 7.63 -10.24
CA ARG A 463 -29.98 6.97 -11.43
C ARG A 463 -28.81 6.10 -11.01
N GLU A 464 -28.91 4.81 -11.34
CA GLU A 464 -27.91 3.76 -11.10
C GLU A 464 -27.89 2.82 -12.30
N TRP A 465 -26.74 2.20 -12.58
CA TRP A 465 -26.59 1.18 -13.62
C TRP A 465 -26.25 -0.16 -13.00
N GLY A 466 -26.72 -1.24 -13.61
CA GLY A 466 -26.39 -2.59 -13.21
C GLY A 466 -26.43 -3.57 -14.37
N ILE A 467 -25.78 -4.70 -14.18
CA ILE A 467 -25.86 -5.82 -15.10
C ILE A 467 -25.92 -7.14 -14.35
N LEU A 468 -26.75 -8.05 -14.86
CA LEU A 468 -26.72 -9.47 -14.51
C LEU A 468 -26.04 -10.22 -15.65
N VAL A 469 -25.05 -11.05 -15.35
CA VAL A 469 -24.33 -11.88 -16.32
C VAL A 469 -24.44 -13.34 -15.90
N GLU A 470 -24.87 -14.21 -16.81
CA GLU A 470 -24.87 -15.66 -16.59
C GLU A 470 -23.58 -16.25 -17.14
N ASN A 471 -22.69 -16.69 -16.24
CA ASN A 471 -21.39 -17.25 -16.58
C ASN A 471 -20.74 -17.95 -15.38
N ALA A 472 -20.59 -19.27 -15.43
CA ALA A 472 -19.99 -20.06 -14.35
C ALA A 472 -18.54 -19.64 -14.01
N THR A 473 -17.73 -19.24 -15.00
CA THR A 473 -16.34 -18.81 -14.74
C THR A 473 -16.26 -17.47 -14.00
N LEU A 474 -17.17 -16.54 -14.33
CA LEU A 474 -17.36 -15.30 -13.59
C LEU A 474 -17.84 -15.57 -12.17
N SER A 475 -18.85 -16.43 -11.99
CA SER A 475 -19.34 -16.82 -10.66
C SER A 475 -18.23 -17.39 -9.79
N ASN A 476 -17.41 -18.30 -10.33
CA ASN A 476 -16.28 -18.88 -9.59
C ASN A 476 -15.23 -17.82 -9.21
N PHE A 477 -14.92 -16.90 -10.12
CA PHE A 477 -14.00 -15.80 -9.83
C PHE A 477 -14.53 -14.88 -8.72
N LEU A 478 -15.79 -14.42 -8.83
CA LEU A 478 -16.40 -13.55 -7.84
C LEU A 478 -16.64 -14.25 -6.50
N LEU A 479 -16.91 -15.56 -6.51
CA LEU A 479 -16.99 -16.34 -5.28
C LEU A 479 -15.63 -16.45 -4.59
N ASN A 480 -14.53 -16.56 -5.35
CA ASN A 480 -13.18 -16.52 -4.78
C ASN A 480 -12.87 -15.15 -4.14
N VAL A 481 -13.24 -14.06 -4.83
CA VAL A 481 -13.17 -12.69 -4.31
C VAL A 481 -13.99 -12.58 -3.01
N PHE A 482 -15.26 -13.02 -3.04
CA PHE A 482 -16.16 -13.01 -1.89
C PHE A 482 -15.58 -13.78 -0.71
N ASN A 483 -15.12 -15.01 -0.92
CA ASN A 483 -14.58 -15.87 0.14
C ASN A 483 -13.30 -15.30 0.75
N THR A 484 -12.48 -14.60 -0.05
CA THR A 484 -11.29 -13.90 0.45
C THR A 484 -11.67 -12.77 1.42
N ASP A 485 -12.70 -11.99 1.07
CA ASP A 485 -13.17 -10.86 1.87
C ASP A 485 -14.02 -11.34 3.08
N PHE A 486 -14.78 -12.42 2.92
CA PHE A 486 -15.61 -13.07 3.93
C PHE A 486 -14.83 -14.00 4.88
N ASN A 487 -13.52 -14.19 4.67
CA ASN A 487 -12.68 -15.14 5.38
C ASN A 487 -12.75 -14.94 6.91
N PRO A 488 -13.20 -15.93 7.70
CA PRO A 488 -13.34 -15.79 9.14
C PRO A 488 -12.02 -15.74 9.92
N LEU A 489 -10.90 -16.07 9.27
CA LEU A 489 -9.56 -15.97 9.86
C LEU A 489 -9.07 -14.53 9.92
N MET A 490 -9.60 -13.66 9.06
CA MET A 490 -9.25 -12.24 9.04
C MET A 490 -9.96 -11.50 10.16
N GLU A 491 -9.21 -10.73 10.94
CA GLU A 491 -9.71 -10.08 12.15
C GLU A 491 -10.73 -8.96 11.87
N ASP A 492 -10.65 -8.33 10.70
CA ASP A 492 -11.61 -7.32 10.26
C ASP A 492 -12.91 -7.93 9.70
N SER A 493 -12.96 -9.24 9.45
CA SER A 493 -14.18 -9.93 9.04
C SER A 493 -14.87 -10.44 10.29
N ILE A 494 -15.90 -9.75 10.78
CA ILE A 494 -16.54 -10.05 12.06
C ILE A 494 -17.92 -10.66 11.84
N PRO A 495 -18.25 -11.83 12.43
CA PRO A 495 -19.59 -12.39 12.31
C PRO A 495 -20.63 -11.50 13.00
N PHE A 496 -21.84 -11.48 12.46
CA PHE A 496 -22.97 -10.83 13.11
C PHE A 496 -23.18 -11.41 14.52
N ASN A 497 -23.30 -10.55 15.52
CA ASN A 497 -23.62 -10.91 16.90
C ASN A 497 -24.80 -10.05 17.38
N GLU A 498 -25.90 -10.69 17.77
CA GLU A 498 -27.12 -9.95 18.16
C GLU A 498 -26.96 -9.10 19.41
N SER A 499 -26.06 -9.47 20.32
CA SER A 499 -25.79 -8.79 21.58
C SER A 499 -24.93 -7.54 21.42
N ASP A 500 -24.32 -7.35 20.26
CA ASP A 500 -23.45 -6.22 19.99
C ASP A 500 -24.24 -4.90 19.94
N PHE A 501 -23.75 -3.88 20.65
CA PHE A 501 -24.42 -2.59 20.76
C PHE A 501 -24.45 -1.80 19.45
N LEU A 502 -23.37 -1.83 18.68
CA LEU A 502 -23.19 -1.02 17.47
C LEU A 502 -23.73 -1.72 16.23
N LYS A 503 -23.47 -3.03 16.11
CA LYS A 503 -23.74 -3.83 14.90
C LYS A 503 -24.69 -5.02 15.09
N GLY A 504 -25.13 -5.24 16.33
CA GLY A 504 -26.12 -6.27 16.67
C GLY A 504 -27.55 -5.77 16.53
N LYS A 505 -28.49 -6.51 17.15
CA LYS A 505 -29.93 -6.27 17.03
C LYS A 505 -30.29 -4.83 17.49
N PRO A 506 -31.06 -4.07 16.71
CA PRO A 506 -31.50 -2.75 17.13
C PRO A 506 -32.60 -2.84 18.20
N ARG A 507 -32.59 -1.91 19.17
CA ARG A 507 -33.62 -1.82 20.23
C ARG A 507 -34.83 -1.04 19.73
N ASN A 508 -36.04 -1.51 20.05
CA ASN A 508 -37.31 -0.83 19.75
C ASN A 508 -37.47 -0.35 18.29
N PHE A 509 -36.96 -1.13 17.33
CA PHE A 509 -36.99 -0.76 15.91
C PHE A 509 -37.87 -1.73 15.12
N SER A 510 -38.73 -1.17 14.27
CA SER A 510 -39.46 -1.88 13.22
C SER A 510 -39.06 -1.33 11.86
N ILE A 511 -38.85 -2.21 10.89
CA ILE A 511 -38.53 -1.79 9.53
C ILE A 511 -39.78 -1.23 8.83
N SER A 512 -39.61 -0.11 8.14
CA SER A 512 -40.68 0.50 7.34
C SER A 512 -40.79 -0.17 5.97
N PHE A 513 -42.02 -0.43 5.53
CA PHE A 513 -42.36 -0.87 4.17
C PHE A 513 -42.99 0.27 3.36
N PHE A 514 -42.75 1.52 3.75
CA PHE A 514 -43.19 2.66 2.95
C PHE A 514 -42.49 2.64 1.60
N ILE A 515 -43.26 2.74 0.51
CA ILE A 515 -42.75 2.88 -0.86
C ILE A 515 -42.73 4.37 -1.19
N PRO A 516 -41.55 4.99 -1.36
CA PRO A 516 -41.49 6.37 -1.80
C PRO A 516 -41.95 6.49 -3.26
N HIS A 517 -42.65 7.57 -3.56
CA HIS A 517 -43.14 7.91 -4.89
C HIS A 517 -42.50 9.22 -5.36
N GLY A 518 -42.41 9.43 -6.68
CA GLY A 518 -41.78 10.61 -7.27
C GLY A 518 -42.42 11.03 -8.60
N ASN A 519 -41.78 11.97 -9.29
CA ASN A 519 -42.30 12.55 -10.53
C ASN A 519 -41.55 12.04 -11.78
N TYR A 520 -40.61 11.11 -11.62
CA TYR A 520 -39.92 10.51 -12.76
C TYR A 520 -40.90 9.62 -13.53
N LYS A 521 -40.83 9.66 -14.86
CA LYS A 521 -41.63 8.78 -15.72
C LYS A 521 -40.70 7.73 -16.30
N LYS A 522 -40.92 6.46 -15.97
CA LYS A 522 -40.21 5.31 -16.54
C LYS A 522 -40.01 5.46 -18.05
N LYS A 523 -38.79 5.27 -18.52
CA LYS A 523 -38.38 5.34 -19.93
C LYS A 523 -37.71 4.07 -20.43
N PHE A 524 -37.03 3.33 -19.57
CA PHE A 524 -36.18 2.23 -19.97
C PHE A 524 -36.74 0.88 -19.51
N GLY A 525 -36.62 -0.14 -20.36
CA GLY A 525 -36.75 -1.54 -19.95
C GLY A 525 -35.37 -2.12 -19.65
N ALA A 526 -35.31 -3.30 -19.04
CA ALA A 526 -34.07 -4.07 -19.04
C ALA A 526 -33.74 -4.51 -20.48
N LEU A 527 -32.46 -4.54 -20.84
CA LEU A 527 -31.97 -5.09 -22.09
C LEU A 527 -31.40 -6.47 -21.83
N GLU A 528 -32.08 -7.51 -22.31
CA GLU A 528 -31.54 -8.87 -22.36
C GLU A 528 -30.82 -9.10 -23.69
N THR A 529 -29.66 -9.73 -23.64
CA THR A 529 -28.88 -10.10 -24.83
C THR A 529 -28.40 -11.53 -24.75
N HIS A 530 -28.40 -12.21 -25.91
CA HIS A 530 -27.86 -13.55 -26.12
C HIS A 530 -26.68 -13.56 -27.10
N THR A 531 -26.07 -12.40 -27.36
CA THR A 531 -24.92 -12.27 -28.25
C THR A 531 -23.62 -12.46 -27.48
N LYS A 532 -22.65 -13.19 -28.06
CA LYS A 532 -21.31 -13.32 -27.49
C LYS A 532 -20.66 -11.95 -27.25
N PHE A 533 -20.07 -11.75 -26.07
CA PHE A 533 -19.31 -10.55 -25.72
C PHE A 533 -18.12 -10.89 -24.84
N ASN A 534 -17.09 -10.05 -24.90
CA ASN A 534 -15.97 -10.10 -23.97
C ASN A 534 -16.18 -9.11 -22.84
N ALA A 535 -15.73 -9.46 -21.66
CA ALA A 535 -15.77 -8.57 -20.51
C ALA A 535 -14.56 -8.77 -19.60
N THR A 536 -14.25 -7.72 -18.84
CA THR A 536 -13.17 -7.69 -17.86
C THR A 536 -13.72 -7.22 -16.52
N VAL A 537 -13.59 -8.03 -15.47
CA VAL A 537 -13.84 -7.59 -14.09
C VAL A 537 -12.58 -6.93 -13.54
N ILE A 538 -12.78 -5.78 -12.89
CA ILE A 538 -11.73 -4.98 -12.28
C ILE A 538 -12.06 -4.73 -10.80
N LEU A 539 -11.03 -4.62 -9.97
CA LEU A 539 -11.17 -4.46 -8.52
C LEU A 539 -10.28 -3.31 -8.03
N SER A 540 -10.81 -2.52 -7.10
CA SER A 540 -9.99 -1.61 -6.30
C SER A 540 -9.63 -2.26 -4.96
N PRO A 541 -8.42 -2.01 -4.43
CA PRO A 541 -7.31 -1.26 -5.02
C PRO A 541 -6.41 -2.08 -5.95
N ASP A 542 -6.80 -3.31 -6.30
CA ASP A 542 -5.95 -4.28 -6.99
C ASP A 542 -5.48 -3.85 -8.39
N ASN A 543 -6.39 -3.39 -9.25
CA ASN A 543 -6.11 -3.14 -10.67
C ASN A 543 -7.03 -2.11 -11.37
N ALA A 544 -8.07 -1.61 -10.71
CA ALA A 544 -9.07 -0.75 -11.36
C ALA A 544 -8.50 0.58 -11.88
N GLU A 545 -7.52 1.19 -11.20
CA GLU A 545 -6.87 2.42 -11.66
C GLU A 545 -6.26 2.25 -13.06
N ASP A 546 -5.42 1.23 -13.22
CA ASP A 546 -4.73 0.92 -14.47
C ASP A 546 -5.72 0.58 -15.59
N GLU A 547 -6.74 -0.22 -15.29
CA GLU A 547 -7.71 -0.68 -16.28
C GLU A 547 -8.67 0.42 -16.75
N ILE A 548 -9.07 1.34 -15.86
CA ILE A 548 -9.88 2.52 -16.23
C ILE A 548 -9.04 3.49 -17.08
N CYS A 549 -7.79 3.76 -16.68
CA CYS A 549 -6.87 4.55 -17.49
C CYS A 549 -6.69 3.94 -18.89
N ARG A 550 -6.46 2.62 -18.96
CA ARG A 550 -6.32 1.87 -20.22
C ARG A 550 -7.59 1.93 -21.07
N LEU A 551 -8.78 1.89 -20.46
CA LEU A 551 -10.05 2.01 -21.17
C LEU A 551 -10.19 3.40 -21.81
N ILE A 552 -9.94 4.47 -21.05
CA ILE A 552 -9.98 5.86 -21.55
C ILE A 552 -8.96 6.08 -22.65
N GLN A 553 -7.72 5.60 -22.47
CA GLN A 553 -6.64 5.71 -23.45
C GLN A 553 -6.93 5.02 -24.79
N LYS A 554 -7.83 4.03 -24.81
CA LYS A 554 -8.21 3.32 -26.05
C LYS A 554 -9.29 4.05 -26.85
N ALA A 555 -9.92 5.10 -26.30
CA ALA A 555 -10.97 5.86 -26.97
C ALA A 555 -10.52 6.42 -28.33
N LYS A 556 -11.43 6.34 -29.31
CA LYS A 556 -11.23 6.84 -30.68
C LYS A 556 -12.29 7.85 -31.12
N ARG A 557 -13.52 7.77 -30.62
CA ARG A 557 -14.62 8.63 -31.05
C ARG A 557 -15.24 9.40 -29.89
N GLU A 558 -15.64 8.70 -28.83
CA GLU A 558 -16.46 9.27 -27.77
C GLU A 558 -16.15 8.70 -26.39
N ILE A 559 -16.18 9.55 -25.37
CA ILE A 559 -16.13 9.20 -23.95
C ILE A 559 -17.30 9.88 -23.22
N LEU A 560 -18.16 9.08 -22.57
CA LEU A 560 -19.25 9.56 -21.74
C LEU A 560 -19.03 9.13 -20.30
N VAL A 561 -18.95 10.09 -19.38
CA VAL A 561 -18.68 9.84 -17.97
C VAL A 561 -19.91 10.22 -17.16
N GLU A 562 -20.43 9.30 -16.35
CA GLU A 562 -21.55 9.57 -15.44
C GLU A 562 -21.17 9.16 -14.02
N GLN A 563 -21.00 10.15 -13.14
CA GLN A 563 -20.43 9.93 -11.82
C GLN A 563 -21.23 10.63 -10.73
N ALA A 564 -21.43 9.96 -9.59
CA ALA A 564 -21.96 10.60 -8.39
C ALA A 564 -21.04 11.76 -7.97
N TYR A 565 -19.72 11.54 -8.03
CA TYR A 565 -18.74 12.59 -7.90
C TYR A 565 -17.38 12.29 -8.54
N ILE A 566 -16.62 13.35 -8.82
CA ILE A 566 -15.25 13.28 -9.32
C ILE A 566 -14.37 14.23 -8.51
N GLN A 567 -13.32 13.70 -7.89
CA GLN A 567 -12.31 14.48 -7.18
C GLN A 567 -11.24 14.94 -8.18
N LYS A 568 -11.00 16.26 -8.26
CA LYS A 568 -10.04 16.83 -9.21
C LYS A 568 -8.60 16.38 -8.93
N ASN A 569 -8.13 16.53 -7.70
CA ASN A 569 -6.77 16.20 -7.30
C ASN A 569 -6.76 15.07 -6.27
N TRP A 570 -5.87 14.10 -6.45
CA TRP A 570 -5.58 13.03 -5.50
C TRP A 570 -4.28 13.40 -4.79
N HIS A 571 -4.37 13.63 -3.48
CA HIS A 571 -3.39 14.44 -2.76
C HIS A 571 -3.05 15.74 -3.54
N ASP A 572 -1.77 15.92 -3.88
CA ASP A 572 -1.25 17.09 -4.59
C ASP A 572 -1.15 16.90 -6.11
N GLU A 573 -1.55 15.73 -6.62
CA GLU A 573 -1.48 15.36 -8.04
C GLU A 573 -2.85 15.42 -8.71
N LEU A 574 -2.87 15.62 -10.02
CA LEU A 574 -4.11 15.57 -10.80
C LEU A 574 -4.65 14.13 -10.80
N ASN A 575 -5.96 13.97 -10.69
CA ASN A 575 -6.63 12.68 -10.88
C ASN A 575 -6.23 12.08 -12.25
N PRO A 576 -5.58 10.89 -12.30
CA PRO A 576 -5.13 10.25 -13.52
C PRO A 576 -6.23 10.06 -14.57
N PHE A 577 -7.47 9.80 -14.15
CA PHE A 577 -8.59 9.67 -15.09
C PHE A 577 -8.87 11.00 -15.79
N LEU A 578 -8.82 12.12 -15.08
CA LEU A 578 -8.98 13.45 -15.66
C LEU A 578 -7.83 13.82 -16.59
N GLU A 579 -6.61 13.43 -16.24
CA GLU A 579 -5.44 13.58 -17.12
C GLU A 579 -5.67 12.86 -18.46
N LYS A 580 -6.12 11.59 -18.43
CA LYS A 580 -6.44 10.81 -19.63
C LYS A 580 -7.59 11.38 -20.45
N LEU A 581 -8.61 11.97 -19.81
CA LEU A 581 -9.65 12.70 -20.53
C LEU A 581 -9.08 13.91 -21.29
N ILE A 582 -8.18 14.68 -20.66
CA ILE A 582 -7.57 15.86 -21.30
C ILE A 582 -6.67 15.46 -22.47
N GLU A 583 -5.88 14.39 -22.32
CA GLU A 583 -5.10 13.80 -23.42
C GLU A 583 -6.02 13.45 -24.61
N LYS A 584 -7.13 12.75 -24.34
CA LYS A 584 -8.10 12.38 -25.38
C LYS A 584 -8.83 13.54 -26.01
N LYS A 585 -9.14 14.58 -25.23
CA LYS A 585 -9.72 15.81 -25.78
C LYS A 585 -8.78 16.47 -26.78
N LYS A 586 -7.46 16.47 -26.52
CA LYS A 586 -6.44 17.01 -27.45
C LYS A 586 -6.32 16.18 -28.73
N GLU A 587 -6.58 14.87 -28.66
CA GLU A 587 -6.66 13.98 -29.82
C GLU A 587 -7.96 14.13 -30.63
N GLY A 588 -8.90 14.98 -30.20
CA GLY A 588 -10.16 15.25 -30.91
C GLY A 588 -11.32 14.33 -30.54
N VAL A 589 -11.18 13.49 -29.50
CA VAL A 589 -12.28 12.64 -28.99
C VAL A 589 -13.38 13.52 -28.38
N GLU A 590 -14.65 13.20 -28.66
CA GLU A 590 -15.78 13.85 -28.02
C GLU A 590 -15.90 13.37 -26.58
N ILE A 591 -15.97 14.30 -25.61
CA ILE A 591 -16.04 13.96 -24.19
C ILE A 591 -17.17 14.74 -23.53
N LYS A 592 -18.07 14.01 -22.86
CA LYS A 592 -19.13 14.58 -22.02
C LYS A 592 -19.08 14.00 -20.62
N VAL A 593 -19.10 14.86 -19.61
CA VAL A 593 -19.03 14.49 -18.19
C VAL A 593 -20.28 14.96 -17.45
N LEU A 594 -21.11 14.02 -17.02
CA LEU A 594 -22.30 14.26 -16.22
C LEU A 594 -22.01 13.91 -14.75
N MET A 595 -22.21 14.89 -13.87
CA MET A 595 -22.04 14.69 -12.43
C MET A 595 -23.33 14.94 -11.68
N ASN A 596 -23.44 14.35 -10.49
CA ASN A 596 -24.56 14.64 -9.60
C ASN A 596 -24.50 16.08 -9.07
N TYR A 597 -25.68 16.65 -8.83
CA TYR A 597 -25.88 17.80 -7.99
C TYR A 597 -27.04 17.53 -7.04
N ASN A 598 -26.74 17.40 -5.75
CA ASN A 598 -27.75 17.12 -4.74
C ASN A 598 -27.63 18.16 -3.61
N PRO A 599 -28.64 19.03 -3.41
CA PRO A 599 -28.60 20.11 -2.43
C PRO A 599 -28.26 19.67 -0.99
N SER A 600 -28.53 18.42 -0.64
CA SER A 600 -28.22 17.84 0.67
C SER A 600 -26.73 17.56 0.88
N TYR A 601 -25.92 17.50 -0.18
CA TYR A 601 -24.49 17.14 -0.13
C TYR A 601 -23.60 18.30 -0.59
N LYS A 602 -23.53 19.36 0.22
CA LYS A 602 -22.77 20.59 -0.10
C LYS A 602 -21.29 20.35 -0.42
N SER A 603 -20.62 19.47 0.32
CA SER A 603 -19.20 19.15 0.11
C SER A 603 -18.97 18.48 -1.25
N THR A 604 -19.79 17.48 -1.58
CA THR A 604 -19.75 16.78 -2.88
C THR A 604 -20.05 17.73 -4.04
N ASN A 605 -21.04 18.62 -3.90
CA ASN A 605 -21.35 19.62 -4.92
C ASN A 605 -20.17 20.57 -5.15
N ARG A 606 -19.50 21.02 -4.08
CA ARG A 606 -18.32 21.90 -4.21
C ARG A 606 -17.18 21.21 -4.95
N MET A 607 -16.93 19.93 -4.65
CA MET A 607 -15.92 19.12 -5.34
C MET A 607 -16.26 18.96 -6.82
N ASN A 608 -17.50 18.60 -7.15
CA ASN A 608 -17.90 18.47 -8.56
C ASN A 608 -17.89 19.81 -9.30
N GLU A 609 -18.21 20.93 -8.64
CA GLU A 609 -18.11 22.28 -9.22
C GLU A 609 -16.66 22.65 -9.56
N GLU A 610 -15.72 22.31 -8.68
CA GLU A 610 -14.30 22.49 -8.95
C GLU A 610 -13.85 21.67 -10.16
N THR A 611 -14.21 20.39 -10.20
CA THR A 611 -13.90 19.50 -11.33
C THR A 611 -14.55 19.97 -12.62
N LYS A 612 -15.82 20.41 -12.59
CA LYS A 612 -16.56 20.93 -13.75
C LYS A 612 -15.81 22.11 -14.37
N ARG A 613 -15.45 23.12 -13.56
CA ARG A 613 -14.71 24.31 -14.03
C ARG A 613 -13.36 23.92 -14.64
N PHE A 614 -12.68 22.95 -14.04
CA PHE A 614 -11.41 22.45 -14.55
C PHE A 614 -11.56 21.77 -15.92
N LEU A 615 -12.57 20.92 -16.09
CA LEU A 615 -12.88 20.25 -17.36
C LEU A 615 -13.26 21.25 -18.46
N GLU A 616 -14.14 22.22 -18.16
CA GLU A 616 -14.58 23.25 -19.11
C GLU A 616 -13.41 24.12 -19.60
N ARG A 617 -12.47 24.47 -18.71
CA ARG A 617 -11.24 25.19 -19.07
C ARG A 617 -10.33 24.39 -20.01
N ASN A 618 -10.44 23.06 -20.00
CA ASN A 618 -9.71 22.16 -20.89
C ASN A 618 -10.54 21.72 -22.11
N GLY A 619 -11.67 22.40 -22.39
CA GLY A 619 -12.50 22.14 -23.58
C GLY A 619 -13.37 20.88 -23.49
N ILE A 620 -13.55 20.30 -22.31
CA ILE A 620 -14.43 19.16 -22.07
C ILE A 620 -15.80 19.65 -21.62
N GLU A 621 -16.87 19.15 -22.23
CA GLU A 621 -18.23 19.48 -21.82
C GLU A 621 -18.57 18.78 -20.49
N ALA A 622 -18.92 19.55 -19.47
CA ALA A 622 -19.31 19.01 -18.17
C ALA A 622 -20.62 19.65 -17.69
N ARG A 623 -21.52 18.84 -17.12
CA ARG A 623 -22.84 19.27 -16.64
C ARG A 623 -23.19 18.65 -15.30
N PHE A 624 -24.09 19.33 -14.59
CA PHE A 624 -24.83 18.73 -13.49
C PHE A 624 -26.16 18.19 -13.98
N SER A 625 -26.48 16.97 -13.56
CA SER A 625 -27.80 16.40 -13.81
C SER A 625 -28.87 17.10 -12.98
N LYS A 626 -30.08 17.17 -13.54
CA LYS A 626 -31.31 17.53 -12.79
C LYS A 626 -31.95 16.30 -12.11
N LEU A 627 -31.49 15.09 -12.46
CA LEU A 627 -31.79 13.87 -11.72
C LEU A 627 -30.77 13.68 -10.60
N ASN A 628 -31.14 12.95 -9.55
CA ASN A 628 -30.18 12.53 -8.55
C ASN A 628 -29.35 11.37 -9.11
N ILE A 629 -28.14 11.67 -9.59
CA ILE A 629 -27.20 10.67 -10.10
C ILE A 629 -26.44 10.06 -8.94
N HIS A 630 -26.46 8.74 -8.82
CA HIS A 630 -25.58 8.03 -7.93
C HIS A 630 -24.80 6.91 -8.64
N ASN A 631 -24.84 6.93 -9.98
CA ASN A 631 -24.11 6.05 -10.87
C ASN A 631 -22.58 6.29 -10.84
N LYS A 632 -21.82 5.28 -11.27
CA LYS A 632 -20.37 5.33 -11.49
C LYS A 632 -20.06 4.63 -12.81
N GLY A 633 -20.56 5.22 -13.88
CA GLY A 633 -20.51 4.72 -15.24
C GLY A 633 -19.46 5.42 -16.09
N LEU A 634 -18.92 4.68 -17.05
CA LEU A 634 -18.07 5.20 -18.11
C LEU A 634 -18.39 4.46 -19.40
N ILE A 635 -18.61 5.18 -20.49
CA ILE A 635 -18.79 4.62 -21.83
C ILE A 635 -17.63 5.12 -22.68
N VAL A 636 -16.95 4.22 -23.38
CA VAL A 636 -15.87 4.54 -24.32
C VAL A 636 -16.14 3.81 -25.62
N ASP A 637 -16.47 4.57 -26.66
CA ASP A 637 -16.89 4.03 -27.95
C ASP A 637 -17.98 2.94 -27.77
N ASP A 638 -17.67 1.66 -28.04
CA ASP A 638 -18.62 0.54 -27.98
C ASP A 638 -18.45 -0.31 -26.70
N LYS A 639 -17.79 0.26 -25.68
CA LYS A 639 -17.53 -0.37 -24.38
C LYS A 639 -18.20 0.41 -23.26
N VAL A 640 -18.64 -0.31 -22.23
CA VAL A 640 -19.20 0.31 -21.02
C VAL A 640 -18.57 -0.29 -19.78
N LEU A 641 -18.27 0.57 -18.81
CA LEU A 641 -17.92 0.23 -17.44
C LEU A 641 -19.14 0.49 -16.55
N ILE A 642 -19.55 -0.55 -15.82
CA ILE A 642 -20.54 -0.49 -14.74
C ILE A 642 -19.79 -0.80 -13.45
N SER A 643 -19.85 0.09 -12.46
CA SER A 643 -18.99 -0.05 -11.28
C SER A 643 -19.57 0.57 -10.02
N SER A 644 -18.94 0.27 -8.88
CA SER A 644 -19.13 0.96 -7.61
C SER A 644 -18.18 2.16 -7.41
N ILE A 645 -17.23 2.36 -8.34
CA ILE A 645 -16.03 3.18 -8.19
C ILE A 645 -16.29 4.66 -8.51
N ASN A 646 -16.43 5.48 -7.47
CA ASN A 646 -16.39 6.93 -7.70
C ASN A 646 -14.97 7.36 -8.11
N TRP A 647 -14.85 8.42 -8.89
CA TRP A 647 -13.55 8.94 -9.33
C TRP A 647 -12.88 9.83 -8.26
N GLY A 648 -12.81 9.31 -7.04
CA GLY A 648 -12.07 9.88 -5.91
C GLY A 648 -10.98 8.92 -5.44
N GLU A 649 -9.92 9.48 -4.86
CA GLU A 649 -8.71 8.73 -4.49
C GLU A 649 -9.02 7.55 -3.55
N ASN A 650 -9.91 7.76 -2.58
CA ASN A 650 -10.26 6.70 -1.64
C ASN A 650 -10.97 5.53 -2.32
N SER A 651 -11.93 5.81 -3.22
CA SER A 651 -12.61 4.74 -3.96
C SER A 651 -11.63 3.94 -4.83
N VAL A 652 -10.70 4.62 -5.50
CA VAL A 652 -9.78 3.94 -6.42
C VAL A 652 -8.66 3.20 -5.68
N ARG A 653 -8.06 3.83 -4.65
CA ARG A 653 -6.81 3.34 -4.05
C ARG A 653 -6.96 2.74 -2.65
N ASN A 654 -8.11 2.84 -2.00
CA ASN A 654 -8.22 2.47 -0.57
C ASN A 654 -9.48 1.65 -0.21
N ASN A 655 -10.53 1.72 -1.02
CA ASN A 655 -11.75 0.94 -0.82
C ASN A 655 -11.65 -0.39 -1.57
N ARG A 656 -12.39 -1.40 -1.08
CA ARG A 656 -12.80 -2.52 -1.92
C ARG A 656 -13.89 -2.02 -2.84
N GLU A 657 -13.65 -2.06 -4.14
CA GLU A 657 -14.65 -1.70 -5.16
C GLU A 657 -14.62 -2.75 -6.28
N ILE A 658 -15.68 -2.77 -7.08
CA ILE A 658 -15.78 -3.65 -8.25
C ILE A 658 -16.28 -2.88 -9.47
N GLY A 659 -15.80 -3.27 -10.64
CA GLY A 659 -16.36 -2.86 -11.92
C GLY A 659 -16.31 -3.97 -12.95
N ILE A 660 -17.15 -3.87 -13.96
CA ILE A 660 -17.14 -4.73 -15.15
C ILE A 660 -17.09 -3.87 -16.41
N ILE A 661 -16.06 -4.08 -17.23
CA ILE A 661 -15.91 -3.49 -18.55
C ILE A 661 -16.47 -4.48 -19.56
N ILE A 662 -17.43 -4.07 -20.38
CA ILE A 662 -18.11 -4.93 -21.34
C ILE A 662 -17.88 -4.41 -22.75
N GLU A 663 -17.44 -5.31 -23.62
CA GLU A 663 -17.21 -5.05 -25.03
C GLU A 663 -18.40 -5.60 -25.84
N ASN A 664 -19.47 -4.81 -25.92
CA ASN A 664 -20.67 -5.15 -26.65
C ASN A 664 -21.43 -3.88 -27.08
N GLU A 665 -21.67 -3.74 -28.37
CA GLU A 665 -22.33 -2.56 -28.94
C GLU A 665 -23.78 -2.40 -28.46
N ASN A 666 -24.54 -3.49 -28.33
CA ASN A 666 -25.94 -3.41 -27.87
C ASN A 666 -26.02 -2.92 -26.42
N ILE A 667 -25.18 -3.48 -25.54
CA ILE A 667 -25.12 -3.09 -24.13
C ILE A 667 -24.60 -1.65 -23.98
N SER A 668 -23.52 -1.27 -24.68
CA SER A 668 -23.01 0.10 -24.61
C SER A 668 -24.02 1.12 -25.17
N ASN A 669 -24.70 0.81 -26.29
CA ASN A 669 -25.74 1.67 -26.85
C ASN A 669 -26.98 1.79 -25.93
N TYR A 670 -27.30 0.76 -25.15
CA TYR A 670 -28.33 0.86 -24.11
C TYR A 670 -27.99 1.91 -23.05
N PHE A 671 -26.77 1.86 -22.50
CA PHE A 671 -26.32 2.85 -21.52
C PHE A 671 -26.09 4.23 -22.14
N LYS A 672 -25.67 4.34 -23.41
CA LYS A 672 -25.62 5.63 -24.13
C LYS A 672 -26.98 6.29 -24.19
N LYS A 673 -28.04 5.54 -24.49
CA LYS A 673 -29.42 6.07 -24.53
C LYS A 673 -29.84 6.62 -23.16
N ILE A 674 -29.47 5.93 -22.08
CA ILE A 674 -29.72 6.38 -20.71
C ILE A 674 -28.93 7.65 -20.41
N PHE A 675 -27.61 7.64 -20.65
CA PHE A 675 -26.73 8.79 -20.47
C PHE A 675 -27.27 10.03 -21.19
N TYR A 676 -27.60 9.91 -22.47
CA TYR A 676 -28.10 11.03 -23.27
C TYR A 676 -29.48 11.52 -22.84
N TYR A 677 -30.32 10.64 -22.30
CA TYR A 677 -31.57 11.05 -21.68
C TYR A 677 -31.30 11.85 -20.40
N ASP A 678 -30.41 11.38 -19.54
CA ASP A 678 -30.07 12.03 -18.28
C ASP A 678 -29.35 13.38 -18.53
N TRP A 679 -28.47 13.44 -19.53
CA TRP A 679 -27.77 14.65 -19.99
C TRP A 679 -28.72 15.76 -20.45
N ASN A 680 -29.86 15.38 -21.05
CA ASN A 680 -30.87 16.29 -21.56
C ASN A 680 -32.09 16.42 -20.62
N TYR A 681 -32.05 15.79 -19.45
CA TYR A 681 -33.21 15.72 -18.56
C TYR A 681 -33.61 17.10 -18.06
N GLY A 682 -34.90 17.45 -18.22
CA GLY A 682 -35.45 18.74 -17.81
C GLY A 682 -34.89 19.93 -18.60
N MET A 683 -34.25 19.71 -19.75
CA MET A 683 -34.04 20.75 -20.75
C MET A 683 -35.31 20.85 -21.58
N GLU A 684 -35.93 22.04 -21.62
CA GLU A 684 -36.99 22.28 -22.59
C GLU A 684 -36.41 22.06 -23.99
N LYS A 685 -37.02 21.17 -24.78
CA LYS A 685 -36.85 21.28 -26.22
C LYS A 685 -37.36 22.68 -26.54
N LYS A 686 -36.47 23.64 -26.86
CA LYS A 686 -36.86 24.79 -27.65
C LYS A 686 -37.56 24.19 -28.87
N GLY A 687 -38.89 24.26 -28.87
CA GLY A 687 -39.70 23.58 -29.87
C GLY A 687 -39.25 24.02 -31.25
N GLY A 688 -39.45 23.18 -32.25
CA GLY A 688 -39.19 23.47 -33.67
C GLY A 688 -39.98 24.66 -34.24
N TYR A 689 -40.47 25.57 -33.40
CA TYR A 689 -41.05 26.84 -33.78
C TYR A 689 -40.02 27.76 -34.45
N ASP A 690 -38.73 27.70 -34.12
CA ASP A 690 -37.72 28.50 -34.84
C ASP A 690 -37.58 28.06 -36.30
N PHE A 691 -37.67 26.75 -36.58
CA PHE A 691 -37.61 26.22 -37.94
C PHE A 691 -38.91 26.51 -38.72
N ILE A 692 -40.06 26.43 -38.06
CA ILE A 692 -41.37 26.79 -38.66
C ILE A 692 -41.45 28.30 -38.93
N ILE A 693 -40.99 29.15 -38.01
CA ILE A 693 -40.97 30.61 -38.16
C ILE A 693 -39.98 31.01 -39.27
N LEU A 694 -38.78 30.40 -39.33
CA LEU A 694 -37.82 30.63 -40.42
C LEU A 694 -38.36 30.16 -41.78
N THR A 695 -39.08 29.04 -41.82
CA THR A 695 -39.72 28.53 -43.05
C THR A 695 -40.87 29.43 -43.48
N ILE A 696 -41.70 29.91 -42.56
CA ILE A 696 -42.78 30.87 -42.84
C ILE A 696 -42.19 32.21 -43.30
N LEU A 697 -41.12 32.71 -42.68
CA LEU A 697 -40.42 33.93 -43.12
C LEU A 697 -39.79 33.78 -44.50
N ALA A 698 -39.20 32.62 -44.81
CA ALA A 698 -38.66 32.33 -46.14
C ALA A 698 -39.77 32.28 -47.20
N ILE A 699 -40.91 31.65 -46.90
CA ILE A 699 -42.08 31.62 -47.79
C ILE A 699 -42.63 33.04 -47.98
N PHE A 700 -42.70 33.86 -46.93
CA PHE A 700 -43.16 35.24 -47.00
C PHE A 700 -42.22 36.14 -47.83
N LEU A 701 -40.91 35.95 -47.72
CA LEU A 701 -39.90 36.66 -48.52
C LEU A 701 -39.93 36.24 -49.99
N ILE A 702 -40.19 34.97 -50.29
CA ILE A 702 -40.38 34.48 -51.66
C ILE A 702 -41.68 35.01 -52.27
N ALA A 703 -42.78 35.04 -51.50
CA ALA A 703 -44.05 35.62 -51.93
C ALA A 703 -43.94 37.14 -52.18
N ARG A 704 -43.21 37.87 -51.33
CA ARG A 704 -42.96 39.31 -51.49
C ARG A 704 -42.05 39.63 -52.69
N ARG A 705 -41.09 38.75 -53.02
CA ARG A 705 -40.29 38.86 -54.26
C ARG A 705 -41.12 38.61 -55.53
N LYS A 706 -42.13 37.74 -55.48
CA LYS A 706 -43.04 37.50 -56.61
C LYS A 706 -44.02 38.66 -56.86
N ASN A 707 -44.51 39.33 -55.81
CA ASN A 707 -45.43 40.46 -55.97
C ASN A 707 -44.75 41.77 -56.42
N ASN A 708 -43.45 41.94 -56.20
CA ASN A 708 -42.70 43.10 -56.70
C ASN A 708 -42.20 42.95 -58.15
N ALA A 709 -42.48 41.81 -58.81
CA ALA A 709 -42.12 41.57 -60.22
C ALA A 709 -43.29 41.77 -61.20
N HIS A 710 -44.46 42.22 -60.70
CA HIS A 710 -45.67 42.46 -61.48
C HIS A 710 -46.30 43.85 -61.26
N ASN A 711 -45.52 44.83 -60.82
CA ASN A 711 -45.88 46.25 -60.87
C ASN A 711 -44.78 47.05 -61.57
#